data_AF-A0A8H4UU31-F1
#
_entry.id   AF-A0A8H4UU31-F1
#
_cell.length_a   1.000
_cell.length_b   1.000
_cell.length_c   1.000
_cell.angle_alpha   90.00
_cell.angle_beta   90.00
_cell.angle_gamma   90.00
#
_symmetry.space_group_name_H-M   'P 1'
#
loop_
_entity.id
_entity.type
_entity.pdbx_description
1 polymer ?
#
loop_
_entity_poly.entity_id
_entity_poly.type
_entity_poly.pdbx_seq_one_letter_code
_entity_poly.pdbx_strand_id
1 'polypeptide(L)'
;MTVKTQDTLAAVTGPNTRTLLRVVILLLIAGAAVSSRLFSVIRFESIIHEFDPWFNFRATKYLVANGFYKFWDWFDDRTWYPLGRVTGGTLYPGLMVTSGAIYHALRALAVPVDIRNICVLLAPAFSGLTAYASYLLTNEMVTSPSAGLLAAIFMGIAPGYISRSVAGSYDNEAIAIFLLVFTFFLWIKALKLGSMLWGALCALFYGYMVASWGGYAFITNLLPVHALVLIGMGRYSTRLYVSYTTWYALGTLASMQIPFVGFLPVKTSEHMPALGIFGFLQLIGFIQYVRSAISGRQFHTFLATLILATFAIGLGGLVALTSLGYAKIHIPIIASVSEHQPTAWPSFFFDLNFLIWLFPAGVYLCFQNLRDEHVFIVVYAIFGSYFAGVMVRLMLTLTPVVCVAAAMAVSQILDTYLLVKEPDAEDLAREAADSAKKTSGGLRAMKKPKVGIYTNLSKVVITSAMTIYLVMFVAHCTWVTSNAYSSPSVVLASRMPDGSQHIIDDYREAYQWLRQNTKEDAKIMSWWDYGYQIGGMADRPTLVDNNTWNNTHIATVGKAMSSREEVSYPIMRQHEVDYVLVVFGGLLGYSGDDINKFLWMVRIAEGIWPDEIKERDFFTQRGEYRVDDGATDTMKNSLMYKMSYYNYASLFPAGQVTDRVRGVRLPDQGPVLNTVEEAFTSENWIIRIYKVKDLDNVGRDHFSAAAFDRGQKKKKSQKKRGARVLRVD
;
A
#
# COMPACT_ATOMS: atom_id res chain seq x y z
N MET A 1 49.64 -4.74 -35.46
CA MET A 1 48.37 -4.02 -35.72
C MET A 1 47.43 -3.94 -34.51
N THR A 2 47.80 -4.45 -33.33
CA THR A 2 46.96 -4.52 -32.13
C THR A 2 47.15 -3.37 -31.13
N VAL A 3 48.18 -2.53 -31.29
CA VAL A 3 48.46 -1.40 -30.37
C VAL A 3 47.67 -0.15 -30.76
N LYS A 4 47.44 0.11 -32.06
CA LYS A 4 46.67 1.28 -32.54
C LYS A 4 45.15 1.19 -32.28
N THR A 5 44.60 0.00 -32.03
CA THR A 5 43.18 -0.19 -31.68
C THR A 5 42.88 0.04 -30.19
N GLN A 6 43.87 -0.08 -29.30
CA GLN A 6 43.71 0.28 -27.88
C GLN A 6 43.74 1.80 -27.68
N ASP A 7 44.58 2.53 -28.41
CA ASP A 7 44.65 3.99 -28.32
C ASP A 7 43.41 4.69 -28.88
N THR A 8 42.74 4.09 -29.86
CA THR A 8 41.49 4.64 -30.43
C THR A 8 40.28 4.45 -29.51
N LEU A 9 40.22 3.37 -28.72
CA LEU A 9 39.20 3.19 -27.66
C LEU A 9 39.48 4.06 -26.43
N ALA A 10 40.75 4.29 -26.08
CA ALA A 10 41.13 5.22 -25.01
C ALA A 10 40.80 6.68 -25.37
N ALA A 11 41.00 7.07 -26.64
CA ALA A 11 40.72 8.41 -27.15
C ALA A 11 39.21 8.77 -27.20
N VAL A 12 38.30 7.78 -27.21
CA VAL A 12 36.84 7.99 -27.20
C VAL A 12 36.26 8.10 -25.78
N THR A 13 37.05 7.80 -24.74
CA THR A 13 36.61 7.79 -23.33
C THR A 13 36.84 9.11 -22.58
N GLY A 14 36.42 10.23 -23.15
CA GLY A 14 36.38 11.50 -22.43
C GLY A 14 35.38 11.48 -21.25
N PRO A 15 35.58 12.32 -20.20
CA PRO A 15 34.59 12.50 -19.13
C PRO A 15 33.21 12.93 -19.68
N ASN A 16 33.17 13.66 -20.80
CA ASN A 16 31.95 14.02 -21.50
C ASN A 16 31.20 12.80 -22.06
N THR A 17 31.90 11.82 -22.63
CA THR A 17 31.28 10.58 -23.15
C THR A 17 30.67 9.74 -22.03
N ARG A 18 31.35 9.65 -20.87
CA ARG A 18 30.82 8.94 -19.69
C ARG A 18 29.58 9.62 -19.12
N THR A 19 29.57 10.95 -19.07
CA THR A 19 28.40 11.72 -18.63
C THR A 19 27.23 11.57 -19.61
N LEU A 20 27.49 11.65 -20.91
CA LEU A 20 26.49 11.43 -21.95
C LEU A 20 25.86 10.03 -21.84
N LEU A 21 26.68 8.99 -21.69
CA LEU A 21 26.21 7.61 -21.52
C LEU A 21 25.31 7.45 -20.29
N ARG A 22 25.68 8.10 -19.16
CA ARG A 22 24.85 8.08 -17.94
C ARG A 22 23.48 8.72 -18.16
N VAL A 23 23.45 9.89 -18.80
CA VAL A 23 22.21 10.60 -19.10
C VAL A 23 21.32 9.75 -20.03
N VAL A 24 21.89 9.17 -21.08
CA VAL A 24 21.17 8.29 -22.01
C VAL A 24 20.60 7.07 -21.27
N ILE A 25 21.40 6.40 -20.43
CA ILE A 25 20.93 5.24 -19.65
C ILE A 25 19.80 5.63 -18.71
N LEU A 26 19.90 6.76 -18.00
CA LEU A 26 18.84 7.22 -17.10
C LEU A 26 17.54 7.57 -17.86
N LEU A 27 17.64 8.16 -19.05
CA LEU A 27 16.48 8.40 -19.91
C LEU A 27 15.83 7.10 -20.39
N LEU A 28 16.64 6.10 -20.77
CA LEU A 28 16.13 4.78 -21.15
C LEU A 28 15.49 4.06 -19.96
N ILE A 29 16.05 4.17 -18.75
CA ILE A 29 15.47 3.63 -17.52
C ILE A 29 14.13 4.29 -17.21
N ALA A 30 14.04 5.62 -17.32
CA ALA A 30 12.79 6.34 -17.15
C ALA A 30 11.74 5.90 -18.19
N GLY A 31 12.15 5.74 -19.46
CA GLY A 31 11.31 5.21 -20.52
C GLY A 31 10.81 3.78 -20.24
N ALA A 32 11.68 2.89 -19.76
CA ALA A 32 11.33 1.52 -19.38
C ALA A 32 10.43 1.45 -18.15
N ALA A 33 10.63 2.34 -17.17
CA ALA A 33 9.80 2.43 -15.97
C ALA A 33 8.38 2.90 -16.32
N VAL A 34 8.25 3.87 -17.23
CA VAL A 34 6.96 4.35 -17.72
C VAL A 34 6.28 3.30 -18.60
N SER A 35 6.99 2.74 -19.58
CA SER A 35 6.39 1.81 -20.55
C SER A 35 5.90 0.51 -19.92
N SER A 36 6.62 -0.01 -18.92
CA SER A 36 6.21 -1.21 -18.18
C SER A 36 4.89 -1.04 -17.41
N ARG A 37 4.47 0.19 -17.11
CA ARG A 37 3.23 0.48 -16.35
C ARG A 37 2.01 0.75 -17.22
N LEU A 38 2.16 0.79 -18.55
CA LEU A 38 1.08 1.15 -19.47
C LEU A 38 0.26 -0.04 -19.99
N PHE A 39 0.57 -1.28 -19.58
CA PHE A 39 -0.14 -2.46 -20.09
C PHE A 39 -1.66 -2.42 -19.85
N SER A 40 -2.13 -1.94 -18.70
CA SER A 40 -3.56 -1.79 -18.39
C SER A 40 -4.23 -0.81 -19.36
N VAL A 41 -3.63 0.37 -19.54
CA VAL A 41 -4.14 1.44 -20.41
C VAL A 41 -4.10 1.06 -21.89
N ILE A 42 -3.11 0.27 -22.32
CA ILE A 42 -2.99 -0.17 -23.72
C ILE A 42 -3.98 -1.28 -24.04
N ARG A 43 -4.23 -2.21 -23.11
CA ARG A 43 -5.17 -3.34 -23.32
C ARG A 43 -6.62 -2.95 -23.17
N PHE A 44 -6.90 -2.02 -22.26
CA PHE A 44 -8.24 -1.59 -21.90
C PHE A 44 -8.39 -0.09 -22.20
N GLU A 45 -9.11 0.63 -21.35
CA GLU A 45 -9.29 2.06 -21.43
C GLU A 45 -8.40 2.78 -20.40
N SER A 46 -8.04 4.04 -20.69
CA SER A 46 -7.47 4.96 -19.71
C SER A 46 -8.50 5.37 -18.67
N ILE A 47 -8.73 4.50 -17.68
CA ILE A 47 -9.61 4.73 -16.54
C ILE A 47 -8.86 4.48 -15.23
N ILE A 48 -9.40 5.03 -14.15
CA ILE A 48 -8.92 4.75 -12.81
C ILE A 48 -9.32 3.33 -12.41
N HIS A 49 -8.36 2.61 -11.83
CA HIS A 49 -8.52 1.23 -11.38
C HIS A 49 -8.65 1.19 -9.85
N GLU A 50 -9.04 0.02 -9.33
CA GLU A 50 -9.25 -0.24 -7.89
C GLU A 50 -10.41 0.56 -7.28
N PHE A 51 -10.58 0.43 -5.97
CA PHE A 51 -11.66 1.09 -5.22
C PHE A 51 -11.19 2.44 -4.64
N ASP A 52 -10.03 2.46 -4.00
CA ASP A 52 -9.49 3.61 -3.26
C ASP A 52 -9.21 4.86 -4.14
N PRO A 53 -8.65 4.73 -5.35
CA PRO A 53 -8.33 5.88 -6.20
C PRO A 53 -9.53 6.73 -6.64
N TRP A 54 -10.76 6.21 -6.58
CA TRP A 54 -11.97 6.96 -6.98
C TRP A 54 -12.24 8.15 -6.07
N PHE A 55 -11.99 8.02 -4.77
CA PHE A 55 -12.09 9.14 -3.84
C PHE A 55 -11.03 10.19 -4.13
N ASN A 56 -9.78 9.78 -4.31
CA ASN A 56 -8.67 10.67 -4.64
C ASN A 56 -8.98 11.46 -5.92
N PHE A 57 -9.51 10.80 -6.95
CA PHE A 57 -9.91 11.46 -8.19
C PHE A 57 -11.04 12.46 -7.99
N ARG A 58 -12.10 12.09 -7.25
CA ARG A 58 -13.21 13.00 -6.94
C ARG A 58 -12.72 14.23 -6.17
N ALA A 59 -11.85 14.04 -5.19
CA ALA A 59 -11.20 15.10 -4.43
C ALA A 59 -10.35 16.01 -5.33
N THR A 60 -9.55 15.45 -6.25
CA THR A 60 -8.76 16.23 -7.23
C THR A 60 -9.65 17.02 -8.20
N LYS A 61 -10.76 16.44 -8.67
CA LYS A 61 -11.74 17.18 -9.49
C LYS A 61 -12.33 18.36 -8.71
N TYR A 62 -12.67 18.16 -7.44
CA TYR A 62 -13.18 19.23 -6.57
C TYR A 62 -12.14 20.34 -6.38
N LEU A 63 -10.88 19.99 -6.11
CA LEU A 63 -9.77 20.94 -5.97
C LEU A 63 -9.62 21.82 -7.22
N VAL A 64 -9.61 21.20 -8.40
CA VAL A 64 -9.44 21.89 -9.68
C VAL A 64 -10.64 22.80 -10.02
N ALA A 65 -11.86 22.39 -9.66
CA ALA A 65 -13.07 23.14 -9.96
C ALA A 65 -13.32 24.30 -8.99
N ASN A 66 -13.05 24.11 -7.70
CA ASN A 66 -13.43 25.04 -6.63
C ASN A 66 -12.25 25.84 -6.04
N GLY A 67 -11.02 25.44 -6.33
CA GLY A 67 -9.80 26.05 -5.80
C GLY A 67 -9.38 25.50 -4.44
N PHE A 68 -8.18 25.91 -3.99
CA PHE A 68 -7.52 25.34 -2.81
C PHE A 68 -8.24 25.64 -1.48
N TYR A 69 -8.69 26.87 -1.24
CA TYR A 69 -9.33 27.23 0.03
C TYR A 69 -10.65 26.47 0.24
N LYS A 70 -11.49 26.37 -0.79
CA LYS A 70 -12.73 25.58 -0.72
C LYS A 70 -12.46 24.09 -0.54
N PHE A 71 -11.39 23.57 -1.12
CA PHE A 71 -10.94 22.19 -0.90
C PHE A 71 -10.48 21.96 0.54
N TRP A 72 -9.75 22.91 1.11
CA TRP A 72 -9.27 22.84 2.49
C TRP A 72 -10.40 22.82 3.52
N ASP A 73 -11.49 23.55 3.26
CA ASP A 73 -12.69 23.58 4.11
C ASP A 73 -13.83 22.68 3.58
N TRP A 74 -13.51 21.69 2.74
CA TRP A 74 -14.54 20.88 2.07
C TRP A 74 -15.24 19.91 3.04
N PHE A 75 -16.54 20.11 3.20
CA PHE A 75 -17.46 19.15 3.81
C PHE A 75 -18.20 18.38 2.71
N ASP A 76 -18.01 17.06 2.68
CA ASP A 76 -18.69 16.17 1.75
C ASP A 76 -19.96 15.63 2.39
N ASP A 77 -21.11 16.14 1.93
CA ASP A 77 -22.44 15.72 2.34
C ASP A 77 -22.94 14.47 1.60
N ARG A 78 -22.24 14.05 0.54
CA ARG A 78 -22.58 12.87 -0.28
C ARG A 78 -21.95 11.57 0.23
N THR A 79 -21.08 11.61 1.22
CA THR A 79 -20.50 10.39 1.83
C THR A 79 -20.88 10.30 3.30
N TRP A 80 -21.00 9.07 3.81
CA TRP A 80 -21.38 8.82 5.21
C TRP A 80 -22.73 9.41 5.62
N TYR A 81 -23.77 9.27 4.81
CA TYR A 81 -25.12 9.70 5.23
C TYR A 81 -25.56 8.95 6.51
N PRO A 82 -26.08 9.63 7.55
CA PRO A 82 -26.45 11.05 7.66
C PRO A 82 -25.38 11.98 8.28
N LEU A 83 -24.17 11.48 8.55
CA LEU A 83 -23.10 12.20 9.26
C LEU A 83 -22.37 13.22 8.39
N GLY A 84 -22.12 12.87 7.12
CA GLY A 84 -21.18 13.61 6.25
C GLY A 84 -19.71 13.37 6.61
N ARG A 85 -18.80 13.82 5.74
CA ARG A 85 -17.34 13.71 5.95
C ARG A 85 -16.65 15.07 5.80
N VAL A 86 -15.94 15.51 6.84
CA VAL A 86 -15.04 16.67 6.76
C VAL A 86 -13.76 16.27 6.04
N THR A 87 -13.76 16.31 4.71
CA THR A 87 -12.64 15.81 3.88
C THR A 87 -11.34 16.57 4.09
N GLY A 88 -11.38 17.90 4.23
CA GLY A 88 -10.18 18.73 4.43
C GLY A 88 -9.36 18.35 5.68
N GLY A 89 -10.04 17.89 6.74
CA GLY A 89 -9.41 17.39 7.96
C GLY A 89 -9.16 15.88 8.01
N THR A 90 -9.73 15.10 7.07
CA THR A 90 -9.72 13.62 7.10
C THR A 90 -8.98 12.99 5.92
N LEU A 91 -8.14 13.76 5.21
CA LEU A 91 -7.42 13.36 4.01
C LEU A 91 -5.99 13.93 4.00
N TYR A 92 -5.09 13.18 3.36
CA TYR A 92 -3.74 13.65 3.00
C TYR A 92 -3.79 14.43 1.66
N PRO A 93 -3.57 15.75 1.64
CA PRO A 93 -3.81 16.57 0.44
C PRO A 93 -2.71 16.50 -0.62
N GLY A 94 -1.56 15.87 -0.34
CA GLY A 94 -0.36 15.92 -1.15
C GLY A 94 -0.54 15.39 -2.57
N LEU A 95 -1.27 14.29 -2.74
CA LEU A 95 -1.55 13.70 -4.06
C LEU A 95 -2.40 14.63 -4.94
N MET A 96 -3.47 15.17 -4.38
CA MET A 96 -4.41 16.04 -5.08
C MET A 96 -3.77 17.37 -5.45
N VAL A 97 -3.05 18.00 -4.50
CA VAL A 97 -2.35 19.28 -4.74
C VAL A 97 -1.30 19.14 -5.82
N THR A 98 -0.54 18.04 -5.83
CA THR A 98 0.46 17.79 -6.87
C THR A 98 -0.16 17.65 -8.25
N SER A 99 -1.28 16.92 -8.34
CA SER A 99 -1.99 16.72 -9.61
C SER A 99 -2.65 18.02 -10.09
N GLY A 100 -3.23 18.81 -9.18
CA GLY A 100 -3.77 20.13 -9.47
C GLY A 100 -2.70 21.12 -9.92
N ALA A 101 -1.53 21.11 -9.28
CA ALA A 101 -0.39 21.95 -9.68
C ALA A 101 0.11 21.59 -11.09
N ILE A 102 0.23 20.30 -11.41
CA ILE A 102 0.59 19.83 -12.76
C ILE A 102 -0.48 20.27 -13.78
N TYR A 103 -1.76 20.15 -13.45
CA TYR A 103 -2.86 20.57 -14.31
C TYR A 103 -2.82 22.08 -14.61
N HIS A 104 -2.62 22.93 -13.61
CA HIS A 104 -2.51 24.37 -13.80
C HIS A 104 -1.23 24.74 -14.56
N ALA A 105 -0.11 24.05 -14.31
CA ALA A 105 1.14 24.26 -15.05
C ALA A 105 0.99 23.90 -16.54
N LEU A 106 0.36 22.77 -16.88
CA LEU A 106 0.12 22.36 -18.25
C LEU A 106 -0.82 23.33 -18.99
N ARG A 107 -1.87 23.83 -18.30
CA ARG A 107 -2.73 24.88 -18.84
C ARG A 107 -2.00 26.20 -19.06
N ALA A 108 -1.10 26.59 -18.16
CA ALA A 108 -0.25 27.77 -18.33
C ALA A 108 0.69 27.63 -19.54
N LEU A 109 1.11 26.41 -19.86
CA LEU A 109 1.89 26.07 -21.07
C LEU A 109 1.02 25.86 -22.33
N ALA A 110 -0.28 26.21 -22.27
CA ALA A 110 -1.24 26.06 -23.37
C ALA A 110 -1.43 24.60 -23.88
N VAL A 111 -1.21 23.60 -23.02
CA VAL A 111 -1.49 22.19 -23.31
C VAL A 111 -2.73 21.75 -22.50
N PRO A 112 -3.95 21.83 -23.06
CA PRO A 112 -5.16 21.48 -22.34
C PRO A 112 -5.31 19.95 -22.23
N VAL A 113 -4.83 19.38 -21.12
CA VAL A 113 -5.02 17.96 -20.76
C VAL A 113 -6.15 17.83 -19.74
N ASP A 114 -7.04 16.85 -19.93
CA ASP A 114 -8.08 16.53 -18.95
C ASP A 114 -7.48 16.01 -17.64
N ILE A 115 -8.08 16.36 -16.50
CA ILE A 115 -7.60 15.99 -15.17
C ILE A 115 -7.55 14.47 -14.97
N ARG A 116 -8.47 13.73 -15.61
CA ARG A 116 -8.47 12.27 -15.60
C ARG A 116 -7.17 11.68 -16.14
N ASN A 117 -6.68 12.19 -17.27
CA ASN A 117 -5.45 11.67 -17.89
C ASN A 117 -4.22 11.98 -17.03
N ILE A 118 -4.20 13.12 -16.34
CA ILE A 118 -3.14 13.47 -15.39
C ILE A 118 -3.15 12.50 -14.21
N CYS A 119 -4.32 12.24 -13.61
CA CYS A 119 -4.45 11.28 -12.51
C CYS A 119 -4.00 9.87 -12.94
N VAL A 120 -4.39 9.40 -14.13
CA VAL A 120 -4.03 8.06 -14.64
C VAL A 120 -2.51 7.93 -14.88
N LEU A 121 -1.86 8.96 -15.42
CA LEU A 121 -0.44 8.93 -15.82
C LEU A 121 0.52 9.46 -14.74
N LEU A 122 0.01 9.87 -13.58
CA LEU A 122 0.84 10.38 -12.49
C LEU A 122 1.80 9.31 -11.94
N ALA A 123 1.30 8.10 -11.66
CA ALA A 123 2.10 7.03 -11.06
C ALA A 123 3.28 6.58 -11.97
N PRO A 124 3.10 6.38 -13.29
CA PRO A 124 4.21 6.15 -14.20
C PRO A 124 5.25 7.29 -14.21
N ALA A 125 4.81 8.55 -14.22
CA ALA A 125 5.72 9.70 -14.21
C ALA A 125 6.57 9.74 -12.93
N PHE A 126 5.95 9.55 -11.76
CA PHE A 126 6.64 9.48 -10.49
C PHE A 126 7.53 8.25 -10.36
N SER A 127 7.21 7.13 -11.01
CA SER A 127 8.12 5.98 -11.07
C SER A 127 9.46 6.30 -11.74
N GLY A 128 9.46 7.11 -12.80
CA GLY A 128 10.71 7.56 -13.43
C GLY A 128 11.55 8.41 -12.46
N LEU A 129 10.88 9.26 -11.68
CA LEU A 129 11.52 10.06 -10.63
C LEU A 129 12.01 9.19 -9.47
N THR A 130 11.31 8.12 -9.09
CA THR A 130 11.75 7.15 -8.08
C THR A 130 13.02 6.44 -8.53
N ALA A 131 13.11 6.00 -9.79
CA ALA A 131 14.32 5.39 -10.33
C ALA A 131 15.52 6.36 -10.27
N TYR A 132 15.29 7.65 -10.57
CA TYR A 132 16.31 8.69 -10.42
C TYR A 132 16.68 8.95 -8.94
N ALA A 133 15.72 8.95 -8.03
CA ALA A 133 15.99 9.08 -6.59
C ALA A 133 16.82 7.89 -6.07
N SER A 134 16.53 6.67 -6.53
CA SER A 134 17.33 5.48 -6.21
C SER A 134 18.75 5.57 -6.75
N TYR A 135 18.95 6.10 -7.97
CA TYR A 135 20.28 6.39 -8.51
C TYR A 135 21.08 7.32 -7.57
N LEU A 136 20.46 8.43 -7.14
CA LEU A 136 21.10 9.39 -6.24
C LEU A 136 21.44 8.77 -4.87
N LEU A 137 20.50 8.01 -4.29
CA LEU A 137 20.69 7.35 -3.01
C LEU A 137 21.86 6.36 -3.04
N THR A 138 21.95 5.52 -4.07
CA THR A 138 23.02 4.51 -4.19
C THR A 138 24.39 5.14 -4.49
N ASN A 139 24.45 6.24 -5.23
CA ASN A 139 25.71 6.95 -5.47
C ASN A 139 26.29 7.60 -4.21
N GLU A 140 25.45 7.90 -3.20
CA GLU A 140 25.95 8.37 -1.91
C GLU A 140 26.56 7.23 -1.07
N MET A 141 26.20 5.97 -1.37
CA MET A 141 26.69 4.77 -0.68
C MET A 141 27.98 4.23 -1.27
N VAL A 142 28.06 4.15 -2.60
CA VAL A 142 29.18 3.53 -3.31
C VAL A 142 29.90 4.58 -4.14
N THR A 143 31.23 4.51 -4.17
CA THR A 143 32.06 5.41 -4.99
C THR A 143 31.90 5.18 -6.49
N SER A 144 31.43 3.99 -6.89
CA SER A 144 31.18 3.59 -8.27
C SER A 144 29.78 4.04 -8.73
N PRO A 145 29.67 4.92 -9.74
CA PRO A 145 28.38 5.34 -10.29
C PRO A 145 27.61 4.23 -11.01
N SER A 146 28.26 3.09 -11.29
CA SER A 146 27.66 1.92 -11.91
C SER A 146 26.61 1.26 -11.00
N ALA A 147 26.88 1.20 -9.69
CA ALA A 147 25.93 0.68 -8.70
C ALA A 147 24.62 1.48 -8.70
N GLY A 148 24.71 2.81 -8.85
CA GLY A 148 23.52 3.67 -8.95
C GLY A 148 22.68 3.38 -10.19
N LEU A 149 23.30 3.15 -11.36
CA LEU A 149 22.56 2.83 -12.58
C LEU A 149 21.84 1.48 -12.46
N LEU A 150 22.47 0.49 -11.82
CA LEU A 150 21.86 -0.81 -11.52
C LEU A 150 20.68 -0.67 -10.55
N ALA A 151 20.82 0.14 -9.49
CA ALA A 151 19.73 0.39 -8.55
C ALA A 151 18.53 1.07 -9.25
N ALA A 152 18.80 2.01 -10.15
CA ALA A 152 17.78 2.73 -10.90
C ALA A 152 16.97 1.80 -11.83
N ILE A 153 17.64 0.90 -12.57
CA ILE A 153 16.93 -0.05 -13.43
C ILE A 153 16.15 -1.07 -12.61
N PHE A 154 16.71 -1.59 -11.50
CA PHE A 154 16.00 -2.51 -10.63
C PHE A 154 14.75 -1.86 -10.03
N MET A 155 14.85 -0.63 -9.52
CA MET A 155 13.68 0.11 -9.03
C MET A 155 12.66 0.40 -10.14
N GLY A 156 13.12 0.76 -11.34
CA GLY A 156 12.25 1.12 -12.46
C GLY A 156 11.33 -0.02 -12.90
N ILE A 157 11.80 -1.28 -12.84
CA ILE A 157 11.05 -2.45 -13.36
C ILE A 157 10.63 -3.47 -12.29
N ALA A 158 10.96 -3.25 -11.01
CA ALA A 158 10.62 -4.20 -9.94
C ALA A 158 9.10 -4.40 -9.78
N PRO A 159 8.59 -5.65 -9.87
CA PRO A 159 7.16 -5.95 -9.74
C PRO A 159 6.56 -5.51 -8.41
N GLY A 160 7.31 -5.64 -7.31
CA GLY A 160 6.88 -5.20 -5.98
C GLY A 160 6.53 -3.71 -5.89
N TYR A 161 7.17 -2.85 -6.71
CA TYR A 161 6.80 -1.43 -6.82
C TYR A 161 5.74 -1.19 -7.90
N ILE A 162 5.78 -1.94 -9.00
CA ILE A 162 4.81 -1.82 -10.10
C ILE A 162 3.39 -2.13 -9.64
N SER A 163 3.19 -3.11 -8.75
CA SER A 163 1.87 -3.54 -8.27
C SER A 163 0.97 -2.39 -7.77
N ARG A 164 1.55 -1.33 -7.21
CA ARG A 164 0.85 -0.13 -6.70
C ARG A 164 1.20 1.16 -7.46
N SER A 165 1.84 1.03 -8.63
CA SER A 165 2.22 2.19 -9.47
C SER A 165 1.87 1.99 -10.95
N VAL A 166 0.99 1.04 -11.28
CA VAL A 166 0.45 0.85 -12.63
C VAL A 166 -0.33 2.09 -13.07
N ALA A 167 -0.31 2.41 -14.37
CA ALA A 167 -1.14 3.48 -14.91
C ALA A 167 -2.63 3.22 -14.61
N GLY A 168 -3.31 4.23 -14.06
CA GLY A 168 -4.70 4.13 -13.59
C GLY A 168 -4.83 3.89 -12.08
N SER A 169 -3.77 3.45 -11.38
CA SER A 169 -3.74 3.39 -9.92
C SER A 169 -3.35 4.76 -9.34
N TYR A 170 -4.36 5.62 -9.13
CA TYR A 170 -4.20 6.96 -8.56
C TYR A 170 -4.31 6.92 -7.02
N ASP A 171 -3.40 6.15 -6.41
CA ASP A 171 -3.29 6.04 -4.96
C ASP A 171 -2.10 6.84 -4.40
N ASN A 172 -2.10 7.07 -3.10
CA ASN A 172 -1.11 7.88 -2.39
C ASN A 172 0.32 7.31 -2.51
N GLU A 173 0.42 5.98 -2.57
CA GLU A 173 1.64 5.20 -2.75
C GLU A 173 2.44 5.62 -4.01
N ALA A 174 1.75 6.09 -5.05
CA ALA A 174 2.36 6.50 -6.32
C ALA A 174 3.39 7.63 -6.14
N ILE A 175 3.12 8.58 -5.25
CA ILE A 175 4.05 9.65 -4.90
C ILE A 175 4.90 9.27 -3.68
N ALA A 176 4.33 8.53 -2.72
CA ALA A 176 4.95 8.25 -1.43
C ALA A 176 6.34 7.60 -1.55
N ILE A 177 6.52 6.64 -2.46
CA ILE A 177 7.80 5.92 -2.60
C ILE A 177 8.90 6.82 -3.18
N PHE A 178 8.54 7.71 -4.12
CA PHE A 178 9.47 8.73 -4.59
C PHE A 178 9.94 9.61 -3.41
N LEU A 179 9.01 10.11 -2.60
CA LEU A 179 9.32 10.97 -1.46
C LEU A 179 10.10 10.25 -0.37
N LEU A 180 9.80 8.98 -0.12
CA LEU A 180 10.52 8.15 0.83
C LEU A 180 11.99 7.99 0.44
N VAL A 181 12.27 7.56 -0.79
CA VAL A 181 13.63 7.36 -1.29
C VAL A 181 14.39 8.69 -1.37
N PHE A 182 13.72 9.76 -1.79
CA PHE A 182 14.34 11.09 -1.88
C PHE A 182 14.63 11.69 -0.50
N THR A 183 13.74 11.50 0.48
CA THR A 183 13.98 11.91 1.88
C THR A 183 15.18 11.16 2.46
N PHE A 184 15.31 9.86 2.20
CA PHE A 184 16.48 9.09 2.63
C PHE A 184 17.77 9.58 1.97
N PHE A 185 17.75 9.89 0.67
CA PHE A 185 18.89 10.50 -0.02
C PHE A 185 19.32 11.82 0.65
N LEU A 186 18.37 12.72 0.92
CA LEU A 186 18.66 14.00 1.59
C LEU A 186 19.17 13.82 3.01
N TRP A 187 18.62 12.85 3.77
CA TRP A 187 19.08 12.50 5.11
C TRP A 187 20.56 12.08 5.11
N ILE A 188 20.93 11.13 4.25
CA ILE A 188 22.30 10.63 4.15
C ILE A 188 23.25 11.75 3.70
N LYS A 189 22.82 12.57 2.73
CA LYS A 189 23.61 13.71 2.28
C LYS A 189 23.82 14.75 3.36
N ALA A 190 22.79 15.02 4.17
CA ALA A 190 22.89 15.90 5.34
C ALA A 190 23.90 15.36 6.35
N LEU A 191 23.87 14.06 6.66
CA LEU A 191 24.82 13.43 7.58
C LEU A 191 26.27 13.49 7.09
N LYS A 192 26.52 13.21 5.80
CA LYS A 192 27.87 13.24 5.22
C LYS A 192 28.48 14.65 5.28
N LEU A 193 27.70 15.65 4.86
CA LEU A 193 28.15 17.04 4.78
C LEU A 193 28.06 17.78 6.12
N GLY A 194 27.22 17.34 7.05
CA GLY A 194 26.96 18.01 8.32
C GLY A 194 26.31 19.39 8.19
N SER A 195 25.58 19.64 7.10
CA SER A 195 25.06 20.96 6.75
C SER A 195 23.58 21.10 7.09
N MET A 196 23.25 22.21 7.75
CA MET A 196 21.88 22.57 8.14
C MET A 196 20.97 22.74 6.93
N LEU A 197 21.48 23.22 5.79
CA LEU A 197 20.69 23.39 4.55
C LEU A 197 20.13 22.05 4.06
N TRP A 198 20.96 21.01 4.01
CA TRP A 198 20.53 19.68 3.60
C TRP A 198 19.58 19.04 4.62
N GLY A 199 19.77 19.33 5.92
CA GLY A 199 18.82 18.94 6.97
C GLY A 199 17.45 19.62 6.82
N ALA A 200 17.42 20.91 6.46
CA ALA A 200 16.18 21.65 6.21
C ALA A 200 15.46 21.19 4.93
N LEU A 201 16.21 20.89 3.86
CA LEU A 201 15.64 20.28 2.65
C LEU A 201 15.06 18.88 2.96
N CYS A 202 15.76 18.08 3.77
CA CYS A 202 15.25 16.80 4.25
C CYS A 202 13.94 16.96 5.02
N ALA A 203 13.84 17.97 5.90
CA ALA A 203 12.61 18.29 6.63
C ALA A 203 11.46 18.73 5.71
N LEU A 204 11.75 19.50 4.66
CA LEU A 204 10.74 19.94 3.69
C LEU A 204 10.14 18.75 2.93
N PHE A 205 10.98 17.84 2.42
CA PHE A 205 10.52 16.63 1.73
C PHE A 205 9.84 15.65 2.68
N TYR A 206 10.27 15.59 3.95
CA TYR A 206 9.54 14.88 4.99
C TYR A 206 8.14 15.47 5.24
N GLY A 207 8.01 16.80 5.30
CA GLY A 207 6.70 17.46 5.38
C GLY A 207 5.81 17.17 4.18
N TYR A 208 6.39 17.14 2.98
CA TYR A 208 5.66 16.76 1.76
C TYR A 208 5.25 15.27 1.78
N MET A 209 6.08 14.40 2.34
CA MET A 209 5.73 13.00 2.57
C MET A 209 4.58 12.84 3.56
N VAL A 210 4.60 13.58 4.68
CA VAL A 210 3.50 13.63 5.65
C VAL A 210 2.20 14.10 4.99
N ALA A 211 2.28 15.08 4.09
CA ALA A 211 1.12 15.56 3.35
C ALA A 211 0.57 14.54 2.35
N SER A 212 1.37 13.57 1.92
CA SER A 212 1.03 12.63 0.83
C SER A 212 0.62 11.25 1.32
N TRP A 213 1.26 10.70 2.37
CA TRP A 213 1.00 9.33 2.81
C TRP A 213 1.25 9.10 4.29
N GLY A 214 0.37 8.32 4.93
CA GLY A 214 0.43 8.01 6.36
C GLY A 214 1.66 7.21 6.83
N GLY A 215 2.39 6.57 5.92
CA GLY A 215 3.64 5.88 6.26
C GLY A 215 4.83 6.82 6.53
N TYR A 216 4.61 8.13 6.67
CA TYR A 216 5.62 9.03 7.27
C TYR A 216 6.05 8.59 8.68
N ALA A 217 5.18 7.87 9.41
CA ALA A 217 5.49 7.23 10.68
C ALA A 217 6.66 6.22 10.56
N PHE A 218 6.88 5.62 9.39
CA PHE A 218 8.05 4.78 9.15
C PHE A 218 9.34 5.62 9.15
N ILE A 219 9.34 6.77 8.48
CA ILE A 219 10.50 7.67 8.41
C ILE A 219 10.81 8.26 9.79
N THR A 220 9.78 8.73 10.51
CA THR A 220 9.97 9.35 11.83
C THR A 220 10.48 8.37 12.88
N ASN A 221 10.37 7.05 12.67
CA ASN A 221 10.92 6.04 13.56
C ASN A 221 12.26 5.49 13.07
N LEU A 222 12.45 5.36 11.76
CA LEU A 222 13.70 4.84 11.18
C LEU A 222 14.89 5.80 11.37
N LEU A 223 14.70 7.11 11.15
CA LEU A 223 15.77 8.10 11.29
C LEU A 223 16.31 8.19 12.73
N PRO A 224 15.45 8.25 13.77
CA PRO A 224 15.91 8.16 15.15
C PRO A 224 16.60 6.83 15.44
N VAL A 225 16.05 5.68 15.05
CA VAL A 225 16.71 4.38 15.29
C VAL A 225 18.10 4.35 14.65
N HIS A 226 18.27 4.88 13.45
CA HIS A 226 19.58 5.04 12.83
C HIS A 226 20.53 5.91 13.68
N ALA A 227 20.07 7.07 14.15
CA ALA A 227 20.86 7.93 15.04
C ALA A 227 21.22 7.23 16.36
N LEU A 228 20.30 6.45 16.95
CA LEU A 228 20.53 5.68 18.16
C LEU A 228 21.59 4.59 17.95
N VAL A 229 21.52 3.87 16.83
CA VAL A 229 22.54 2.85 16.48
C VAL A 229 23.91 3.49 16.27
N LEU A 230 23.99 4.65 15.60
CA LEU A 230 25.25 5.39 15.46
C LEU A 230 25.84 5.79 16.82
N ILE A 231 24.99 6.25 17.75
CA ILE A 231 25.42 6.58 19.12
C ILE A 231 25.87 5.31 19.86
N GLY A 232 25.11 4.21 19.77
CA GLY A 232 25.43 2.94 20.41
C GLY A 232 26.74 2.32 19.92
N MET A 233 27.10 2.57 18.66
CA MET A 233 28.40 2.21 18.08
C MET A 233 29.55 3.16 18.48
N GLY A 234 29.27 4.18 19.28
CA GLY A 234 30.24 5.20 19.69
C GLY A 234 30.60 6.21 18.58
N ARG A 235 29.86 6.24 17.47
CA ARG A 235 30.10 7.10 16.30
C ARG A 235 29.32 8.42 16.37
N TYR A 236 29.26 9.02 17.55
CA TYR A 236 28.67 10.35 17.68
C TYR A 236 29.55 11.40 17.00
N SER A 237 28.94 12.28 16.20
CA SER A 237 29.60 13.42 15.56
C SER A 237 28.71 14.66 15.62
N THR A 238 29.32 15.85 15.65
CA THR A 238 28.60 17.13 15.52
C THR A 238 27.75 17.18 14.25
N ARG A 239 28.17 16.48 13.18
CA ARG A 239 27.40 16.35 11.93
C ARG A 239 26.05 15.66 12.14
N LEU A 240 26.02 14.60 12.94
CA LEU A 240 24.80 13.88 13.32
C LEU A 240 23.89 14.79 14.15
N TYR A 241 24.46 15.51 15.13
CA TYR A 241 23.73 16.44 15.97
C TYR A 241 23.04 17.56 15.16
N VAL A 242 23.79 18.24 14.28
CA VAL A 242 23.26 19.33 13.43
C VAL A 242 22.18 18.81 12.48
N SER A 243 22.43 17.69 11.81
CA SER A 243 21.50 17.13 10.82
C SER A 243 20.20 16.66 11.47
N TYR A 244 20.28 15.90 12.57
CA TYR A 244 19.11 15.37 13.26
C TYR A 244 18.29 16.47 13.93
N THR A 245 18.93 17.40 14.65
CA THR A 245 18.24 18.50 15.35
C THR A 245 17.49 19.40 14.37
N THR A 246 18.13 19.74 13.24
CA THR A 246 17.49 20.56 12.20
C THR A 246 16.31 19.83 11.57
N TRP A 247 16.50 18.55 11.21
CA TRP A 247 15.43 17.73 10.64
C TRP A 247 14.25 17.58 11.60
N TYR A 248 14.51 17.28 12.87
CA TYR A 248 13.47 17.06 13.86
C TYR A 248 12.66 18.33 14.13
N ALA A 249 13.33 19.48 14.33
CA ALA A 249 12.64 20.74 14.61
C ALA A 249 11.75 21.19 13.44
N LEU A 250 12.32 21.26 12.23
CA LEU A 250 11.58 21.71 11.05
C LEU A 250 10.57 20.66 10.56
N GLY A 251 10.94 19.38 10.62
CA GLY A 251 10.10 18.28 10.15
C GLY A 251 8.86 18.09 11.02
N THR A 252 8.99 18.21 12.35
CA THR A 252 7.84 18.13 13.26
C THR A 252 6.94 19.35 13.11
N LEU A 253 7.51 20.55 12.94
CA LEU A 253 6.69 21.75 12.68
C LEU A 253 5.94 21.65 11.35
N ALA A 254 6.58 21.13 10.31
CA ALA A 254 5.96 20.93 9.01
C ALA A 254 4.86 19.85 9.06
N SER A 255 5.06 18.75 9.80
CA SER A 255 4.04 17.70 9.93
C SER A 255 2.80 18.18 10.69
N MET A 256 2.96 19.06 11.69
CA MET A 256 1.83 19.64 12.44
C MET A 256 0.93 20.57 11.62
N GLN A 257 1.40 21.09 10.48
CA GLN A 257 0.58 21.96 9.61
C GLN A 257 -0.51 21.19 8.85
N ILE A 258 -0.37 19.87 8.71
CA ILE A 258 -1.35 19.05 7.99
C ILE A 258 -2.53 18.80 8.92
N PRO A 259 -3.78 19.22 8.59
CA PRO A 259 -4.93 19.13 9.48
C PRO A 259 -5.22 17.71 9.99
N PHE A 260 -5.03 16.72 9.12
CA PHE A 260 -5.17 15.30 9.46
C PHE A 260 -4.23 14.86 10.60
N VAL A 261 -3.01 15.41 10.61
CA VAL A 261 -1.98 15.07 11.58
C VAL A 261 -2.08 15.96 12.82
N GLY A 262 -2.31 17.26 12.66
CA GLY A 262 -2.48 18.22 13.74
C GLY A 262 -1.44 18.03 14.85
N PHE A 263 -1.90 17.71 16.06
CA PHE A 263 -1.04 17.50 17.23
C PHE A 263 -0.67 16.04 17.52
N LEU A 264 -0.94 15.11 16.60
CA LEU A 264 -0.57 13.70 16.76
C LEU A 264 0.94 13.51 17.03
N PRO A 265 1.87 14.25 16.42
CA PRO A 265 3.31 14.07 16.67
C PRO A 265 3.74 14.32 18.12
N VAL A 266 2.94 15.05 18.90
CA VAL A 266 3.21 15.34 20.32
C VAL A 266 2.40 14.42 21.24
N LYS A 267 1.20 14.00 20.83
CA LYS A 267 0.28 13.25 21.68
C LYS A 267 0.42 11.73 21.56
N THR A 268 0.82 11.23 20.39
CA THR A 268 0.83 9.79 20.10
C THR A 268 2.17 9.17 20.49
N SER A 269 2.13 7.90 20.92
CA SER A 269 3.33 7.13 21.25
C SER A 269 4.22 6.83 20.05
N GLU A 270 3.67 6.87 18.84
CA GLU A 270 4.38 6.55 17.59
C GLU A 270 5.51 7.52 17.25
N HIS A 271 5.44 8.75 17.75
CA HIS A 271 6.41 9.82 17.50
C HIS A 271 7.37 10.04 18.68
N MET A 272 7.12 9.37 19.81
CA MET A 272 7.94 9.48 21.01
C MET A 272 9.39 9.03 20.82
N PRO A 273 9.72 8.01 19.99
CA PRO A 273 11.12 7.68 19.72
C PRO A 273 11.91 8.84 19.13
N ALA A 274 11.29 9.65 18.26
CA ALA A 274 11.92 10.84 17.68
C ALA A 274 12.17 11.93 18.73
N LEU A 275 11.16 12.23 19.56
CA LEU A 275 11.31 13.17 20.67
C LEU A 275 12.37 12.70 21.69
N GLY A 276 12.35 11.41 22.02
CA GLY A 276 13.28 10.82 22.98
C GLY A 276 14.73 10.92 22.52
N ILE A 277 15.00 10.63 21.24
CA ILE A 277 16.35 10.72 20.67
C ILE A 277 16.77 12.16 20.46
N PHE A 278 15.84 13.06 20.14
CA PHE A 278 16.11 14.49 20.17
C PHE A 278 16.60 14.94 21.55
N GLY A 279 15.87 14.63 22.63
CA GLY A 279 16.29 14.94 24.00
C GLY A 279 17.62 14.28 24.37
N PHE A 280 17.83 13.02 23.95
CA PHE A 280 19.07 12.29 24.20
C PHE A 280 20.28 12.92 23.50
N LEU A 281 20.13 13.39 22.25
CA LEU A 281 21.18 14.08 21.52
C LEU A 281 21.55 15.44 22.15
N GLN A 282 20.59 16.17 22.70
CA GLN A 282 20.86 17.38 23.48
C GLN A 282 21.70 17.07 24.72
N LEU A 283 21.35 15.99 25.43
CA LEU A 283 22.09 15.55 26.60
C LEU A 283 23.53 15.15 26.25
N ILE A 284 23.73 14.35 25.20
CA ILE A 284 25.08 13.95 24.75
C ILE A 284 25.89 15.17 24.31
N GLY A 285 25.30 16.08 23.54
CA GLY A 285 25.96 17.31 23.10
C GLY A 285 26.43 18.15 24.30
N PHE A 286 25.57 18.29 25.31
CA PHE A 286 25.91 18.97 26.55
C PHE A 286 27.00 18.24 27.35
N ILE A 287 26.91 16.92 27.50
CA ILE A 287 27.93 16.11 28.18
C ILE A 287 29.29 16.26 27.49
N GLN A 288 29.33 16.26 26.14
CA GLN A 288 30.58 16.45 25.40
C GLN A 288 31.15 17.86 25.58
N TYR A 289 30.30 18.88 25.59
CA TYR A 289 30.71 20.25 25.89
C TYR A 289 31.32 20.35 27.30
N VAL A 290 30.63 19.81 28.31
CA VAL A 290 31.12 19.78 29.70
C VAL A 290 32.42 18.98 29.82
N ARG A 291 32.53 17.84 29.12
CA ARG A 291 33.76 17.04 29.05
C ARG A 291 34.95 17.84 28.53
N SER A 292 34.72 18.73 27.56
CA SER A 292 35.77 19.60 27.01
C SER A 292 36.18 20.73 27.96
N ALA A 293 35.28 21.14 28.88
CA ALA A 293 35.50 22.24 29.80
C ALA A 293 36.06 21.83 31.18
N ILE A 294 35.91 20.56 31.58
CA ILE A 294 36.19 20.08 32.95
C ILE A 294 37.27 18.98 32.98
N SER A 295 38.04 18.91 34.08
CA SER A 295 39.01 17.85 34.34
C SER A 295 38.37 16.45 34.49
N GLY A 296 39.06 15.39 34.03
CA GLY A 296 38.49 14.03 33.93
C GLY A 296 37.93 13.44 35.24
N ARG A 297 38.47 13.80 36.41
CA ARG A 297 37.96 13.33 37.72
C ARG A 297 36.60 13.94 38.06
N GLN A 298 36.44 15.25 37.87
CA GLN A 298 35.17 15.95 38.09
C GLN A 298 34.11 15.52 37.07
N PHE A 299 34.53 15.20 35.85
CA PHE A 299 33.63 14.64 34.82
C PHE A 299 33.05 13.28 35.21
N HIS A 300 33.82 12.38 35.82
CA HIS A 300 33.30 11.09 36.29
C HIS A 300 32.23 11.25 37.38
N THR A 301 32.42 12.18 38.33
CA THR A 301 31.42 12.48 39.37
C THR A 301 30.15 13.11 38.78
N PHE A 302 30.30 14.00 37.80
CA PHE A 302 29.19 14.60 37.06
C PHE A 302 28.40 13.55 36.26
N LEU A 303 29.09 12.63 35.58
CA LEU A 303 28.43 11.56 34.81
C LEU A 303 27.65 10.60 35.74
N ALA A 304 28.24 10.22 36.88
CA ALA A 304 27.59 9.33 37.84
C ALA A 304 26.33 9.95 38.46
N THR A 305 26.38 11.25 38.81
CA THR A 305 25.23 11.99 39.34
C THR A 305 24.13 12.17 38.30
N LEU A 306 24.50 12.45 37.05
CA LEU A 306 23.55 12.56 35.94
C LEU A 306 22.82 11.24 35.69
N ILE A 307 23.54 10.12 35.58
CA ILE A 307 22.96 8.79 35.35
C ILE A 307 22.00 8.39 36.47
N LEU A 308 22.37 8.66 37.74
CA LEU A 308 21.52 8.37 38.89
C LEU A 308 20.22 9.20 38.85
N ALA A 309 20.32 10.47 38.45
CA ALA A 309 19.16 11.36 38.30
C ALA A 309 18.23 10.92 37.16
N THR A 310 18.76 10.56 35.98
CA THR A 310 17.93 10.03 34.88
C THR A 310 17.30 8.69 35.21
N PHE A 311 18.00 7.81 35.92
CA PHE A 311 17.45 6.52 36.35
C PHE A 311 16.30 6.69 37.36
N ALA A 312 16.43 7.60 38.32
CA ALA A 312 15.38 7.91 39.29
C ALA A 312 14.12 8.49 38.62
N ILE A 313 14.29 9.42 37.68
CA ILE A 313 13.18 10.01 36.91
C ILE A 313 12.54 8.97 35.99
N GLY A 314 13.34 8.14 35.32
CA GLY A 314 12.87 7.09 34.42
C GLY A 314 12.06 6.01 35.13
N LEU A 315 12.49 5.58 36.32
CA LEU A 315 11.77 4.62 37.14
C LEU A 315 10.42 5.20 37.63
N GLY A 316 10.40 6.49 38.02
CA GLY A 316 9.17 7.19 38.39
C GLY A 316 8.16 7.29 37.23
N GLY A 317 8.65 7.57 36.02
CA GLY A 317 7.82 7.63 34.81
C GLY A 317 7.26 6.26 34.40
N LEU A 318 8.06 5.20 34.51
CA LEU A 318 7.64 3.83 34.18
C LEU A 318 6.53 3.34 35.13
N VAL A 319 6.67 3.58 36.44
CA VAL A 319 5.67 3.22 37.45
C VAL A 319 4.35 4.00 37.26
N ALA A 320 4.43 5.27 36.85
CA ALA A 320 3.24 6.05 36.52
C ALA A 320 2.54 5.55 35.23
N LEU A 321 3.30 5.25 34.18
CA LEU A 321 2.73 4.79 32.90
C LEU A 321 2.13 3.38 32.98
N THR A 322 2.72 2.49 33.79
CA THR A 322 2.19 1.12 33.96
C THR A 322 0.87 1.06 34.75
N SER A 323 0.49 2.15 35.44
CA SER A 323 -0.83 2.28 36.08
C SER A 323 -1.97 2.62 35.10
N LEU A 324 -1.64 3.00 33.87
CA LEU A 324 -2.60 3.26 32.79
C LEU A 324 -2.64 2.04 31.87
N GLY A 325 -3.51 1.09 32.21
CA GLY A 325 -3.67 -0.17 31.51
C GLY A 325 -3.87 0.00 30.00
N TYR A 326 -3.06 -0.68 29.21
CA TYR A 326 -3.18 -0.73 27.76
C TYR A 326 -3.78 -2.08 27.34
N ALA A 327 -5.08 -2.07 27.06
CA ALA A 327 -5.75 -3.17 26.36
C ALA A 327 -5.88 -2.78 24.88
N LYS A 328 -5.16 -3.46 23.98
CA LYS A 328 -5.49 -3.44 22.55
C LYS A 328 -6.57 -4.48 22.29
N ILE A 329 -7.77 -3.99 22.02
CA ILE A 329 -8.90 -4.81 21.57
C ILE A 329 -8.60 -5.25 20.12
N HIS A 330 -8.85 -6.53 19.81
CA HIS A 330 -8.79 -7.03 18.44
C HIS A 330 -10.00 -6.47 17.67
N ILE A 331 -9.77 -5.62 16.67
CA ILE A 331 -10.83 -5.07 15.82
C ILE A 331 -10.93 -5.90 14.53
N PRO A 332 -12.03 -6.64 14.30
CA PRO A 332 -12.18 -7.53 13.14
C PRO A 332 -12.08 -6.84 11.78
N ILE A 333 -12.43 -5.55 11.70
CA ILE A 333 -12.39 -4.75 10.46
C ILE A 333 -10.95 -4.71 9.89
N ILE A 334 -9.94 -4.52 10.75
CA ILE A 334 -8.54 -4.47 10.31
C ILE A 334 -8.10 -5.85 9.78
N ALA A 335 -8.55 -6.94 10.39
CA ALA A 335 -8.22 -8.29 9.93
C ALA A 335 -8.95 -8.68 8.62
N SER A 336 -10.05 -8.00 8.28
CA SER A 336 -10.87 -8.30 7.11
C SER A 336 -10.23 -7.88 5.78
N VAL A 337 -9.32 -6.89 5.80
CA VAL A 337 -8.64 -6.44 4.58
C VAL A 337 -7.53 -7.43 4.22
N SER A 338 -7.58 -7.94 2.99
CA SER A 338 -6.61 -8.94 2.48
C SER A 338 -5.16 -8.45 2.55
N GLU A 339 -4.94 -7.14 2.45
CA GLU A 339 -3.62 -6.50 2.50
C GLU A 339 -2.91 -6.59 3.84
N HIS A 340 -3.65 -6.80 4.94
CA HIS A 340 -3.13 -6.91 6.31
C HIS A 340 -2.64 -8.32 6.65
N GLN A 341 -2.81 -9.28 5.75
CA GLN A 341 -2.35 -10.66 5.95
C GLN A 341 -0.81 -10.76 5.89
N PRO A 342 -0.22 -11.76 6.55
CA PRO A 342 1.21 -12.02 6.46
C PRO A 342 1.60 -12.51 5.05
N THR A 343 2.83 -12.18 4.63
CA THR A 343 3.37 -12.58 3.33
C THR A 343 3.91 -14.01 3.36
N ALA A 344 3.52 -14.83 2.40
CA ALA A 344 4.18 -16.11 2.15
C ALA A 344 5.48 -15.93 1.33
N TRP A 345 6.43 -16.86 1.48
CA TRP A 345 7.70 -16.83 0.74
C TRP A 345 7.55 -16.77 -0.81
N PRO A 346 6.53 -17.38 -1.45
CA PRO A 346 6.38 -17.27 -2.90
C PRO A 346 6.10 -15.83 -3.34
N SER A 347 5.43 -15.02 -2.53
CA SER A 347 5.19 -13.60 -2.83
C SER A 347 6.50 -12.81 -2.87
N PHE A 348 7.42 -13.06 -1.93
CA PHE A 348 8.76 -12.43 -1.97
C PHE A 348 9.52 -12.77 -3.25
N PHE A 349 9.48 -14.04 -3.67
CA PHE A 349 10.14 -14.47 -4.91
C PHE A 349 9.43 -13.92 -6.16
N PHE A 350 8.10 -13.89 -6.15
CA PHE A 350 7.29 -13.36 -7.24
C PHE A 350 7.56 -11.87 -7.49
N ASP A 351 7.70 -11.09 -6.42
CA ASP A 351 7.87 -9.63 -6.51
C ASP A 351 9.31 -9.17 -6.75
N LEU A 352 10.31 -9.93 -6.27
CA LEU A 352 11.71 -9.52 -6.29
C LEU A 352 12.62 -10.43 -7.12
N ASN A 353 12.14 -11.61 -7.52
CA ASN A 353 12.89 -12.63 -8.27
C ASN A 353 14.29 -12.84 -7.69
N PHE A 354 15.36 -12.64 -8.47
CA PHE A 354 16.72 -12.91 -8.05
C PHE A 354 17.29 -11.87 -7.05
N LEU A 355 16.63 -10.71 -6.90
CA LEU A 355 17.07 -9.67 -5.96
C LEU A 355 16.97 -10.16 -4.51
N ILE A 356 16.07 -11.10 -4.21
CA ILE A 356 15.84 -11.60 -2.84
C ILE A 356 17.05 -12.33 -2.26
N TRP A 357 17.81 -13.07 -3.08
CA TRP A 357 19.00 -13.80 -2.60
C TRP A 357 20.27 -12.94 -2.67
N LEU A 358 20.29 -11.91 -3.53
CA LEU A 358 21.34 -10.88 -3.52
C LEU A 358 21.22 -9.91 -2.35
N PHE A 359 20.01 -9.72 -1.83
CA PHE A 359 19.73 -8.78 -0.75
C PHE A 359 20.58 -9.05 0.51
N PRO A 360 20.63 -10.28 1.09
CA PRO A 360 21.52 -10.58 2.21
C PRO A 360 23.00 -10.37 1.88
N ALA A 361 23.43 -10.68 0.65
CA ALA A 361 24.81 -10.49 0.22
C ALA A 361 25.17 -8.99 0.16
N GLY A 362 24.26 -8.14 -0.33
CA GLY A 362 24.44 -6.68 -0.31
C GLY A 362 24.52 -6.10 1.09
N VAL A 363 23.66 -6.56 2.01
CA VAL A 363 23.70 -6.18 3.43
C VAL A 363 25.02 -6.63 4.08
N TYR A 364 25.49 -7.84 3.76
CA TYR A 364 26.79 -8.33 4.24
C TYR A 364 27.97 -7.47 3.74
N LEU A 365 27.94 -7.02 2.48
CA LEU A 365 28.95 -6.09 1.96
C LEU A 365 28.93 -4.73 2.69
N CYS A 366 27.75 -4.25 3.09
CA CYS A 366 27.63 -3.06 3.93
C CYS A 366 28.28 -3.24 5.32
N PHE A 367 28.22 -4.45 5.88
CA PHE A 367 28.91 -4.76 7.14
C PHE A 367 30.44 -4.79 7.00
N GLN A 368 30.97 -5.24 5.86
CA GLN A 368 32.41 -5.25 5.63
C GLN A 368 32.99 -3.83 5.56
N ASN A 369 32.33 -2.93 4.85
CA ASN A 369 32.73 -1.53 4.72
C ASN A 369 31.83 -0.63 5.56
N LEU A 370 31.89 -0.75 6.88
CA LEU A 370 30.92 -0.10 7.77
C LEU A 370 31.15 1.43 7.90
N ARG A 371 30.54 2.21 7.01
CA ARG A 371 30.41 3.69 7.09
C ARG A 371 29.08 4.10 7.68
N ASP A 372 28.94 5.37 8.06
CA ASP A 372 27.76 5.88 8.75
C ASP A 372 26.50 5.78 7.86
N GLU A 373 26.66 5.94 6.55
CA GLU A 373 25.62 5.73 5.54
C GLU A 373 25.22 4.26 5.37
N HIS A 374 26.16 3.32 5.50
CA HIS A 374 25.86 1.89 5.38
C HIS A 374 25.07 1.36 6.59
N VAL A 375 25.31 1.93 7.78
CA VAL A 375 24.50 1.63 8.97
C VAL A 375 23.02 1.95 8.72
N PHE A 376 22.71 3.03 8.00
CA PHE A 376 21.32 3.37 7.67
C PHE A 376 20.65 2.28 6.83
N ILE A 377 21.33 1.80 5.78
CA ILE A 377 20.81 0.74 4.90
C ILE A 377 20.64 -0.58 5.66
N VAL A 378 21.56 -0.91 6.56
CA VAL A 378 21.46 -2.13 7.39
C VAL A 378 20.23 -2.05 8.31
N VAL A 379 20.03 -0.93 9.00
CA VAL A 379 18.86 -0.71 9.86
C VAL A 379 17.58 -0.78 9.03
N TYR A 380 17.54 -0.10 7.89
CA TYR A 380 16.40 -0.12 6.98
C TYR A 380 16.11 -1.53 6.45
N ALA A 381 17.13 -2.30 6.08
CA ALA A 381 17.00 -3.69 5.63
C ALA A 381 16.35 -4.58 6.70
N ILE A 382 16.82 -4.50 7.95
CA ILE A 382 16.31 -5.32 9.06
C ILE A 382 14.85 -5.00 9.35
N PHE A 383 14.52 -3.73 9.59
CA PHE A 383 13.15 -3.33 9.92
C PHE A 383 12.21 -3.48 8.73
N GLY A 384 12.66 -3.13 7.53
CA GLY A 384 11.89 -3.29 6.30
C GLY A 384 11.52 -4.76 6.04
N SER A 385 12.47 -5.68 6.22
CA SER A 385 12.21 -7.12 6.06
C SER A 385 11.25 -7.67 7.13
N TYR A 386 11.38 -7.21 8.38
CA TYR A 386 10.45 -7.59 9.44
C TYR A 386 9.02 -7.14 9.13
N PHE A 387 8.83 -5.87 8.77
CA PHE A 387 7.51 -5.33 8.49
C PHE A 387 6.86 -5.92 7.24
N ALA A 388 7.65 -6.14 6.18
CA ALA A 388 7.16 -6.84 4.99
C ALA A 388 6.74 -8.29 5.30
N GLY A 389 7.43 -8.97 6.23
CA GLY A 389 7.05 -10.30 6.68
C GLY A 389 5.71 -10.37 7.42
N VAL A 390 5.37 -9.30 8.17
CA VAL A 390 4.12 -9.22 8.95
C VAL A 390 2.93 -8.81 8.08
N MET A 391 3.13 -7.99 7.04
CA MET A 391 2.04 -7.41 6.25
C MET A 391 2.40 -7.26 4.77
N VAL A 392 1.57 -7.84 3.89
CA VAL A 392 1.76 -7.84 2.42
C VAL A 392 1.91 -6.43 1.84
N ARG A 393 1.10 -5.47 2.28
CA ARG A 393 1.19 -4.08 1.79
C ARG A 393 2.56 -3.44 2.02
N LEU A 394 3.28 -3.83 3.07
CA LEU A 394 4.57 -3.23 3.43
C LEU A 394 5.74 -3.73 2.57
N MET A 395 5.50 -4.72 1.70
CA MET A 395 6.44 -5.13 0.65
C MET A 395 6.87 -3.97 -0.26
N LEU A 396 5.97 -3.01 -0.47
CA LEU A 396 6.24 -1.78 -1.20
C LEU A 396 7.39 -0.97 -0.57
N THR A 397 7.43 -0.92 0.76
CA THR A 397 8.48 -0.21 1.51
C THR A 397 9.79 -0.99 1.61
N LEU A 398 9.79 -2.31 1.41
CA LEU A 398 11.00 -3.14 1.37
C LEU A 398 11.70 -3.07 0.01
N THR A 399 10.94 -2.94 -1.08
CA THR A 399 11.46 -2.96 -2.45
C THR A 399 12.64 -2.01 -2.68
N PRO A 400 12.63 -0.73 -2.20
CA PRO A 400 13.77 0.17 -2.39
C PRO A 400 15.07 -0.30 -1.77
N VAL A 401 15.07 -0.80 -0.53
CA VAL A 401 16.31 -1.27 0.11
C VAL A 401 16.84 -2.53 -0.55
N VAL A 402 15.96 -3.41 -1.03
CA VAL A 402 16.34 -4.60 -1.79
C VAL A 402 17.03 -4.22 -3.09
N CYS A 403 16.46 -3.29 -3.87
CA CYS A 403 17.07 -2.83 -5.11
C CYS A 403 18.46 -2.20 -4.88
N VAL A 404 18.61 -1.37 -3.84
CA VAL A 404 19.89 -0.74 -3.50
C VAL A 404 20.93 -1.78 -3.06
N ALA A 405 20.58 -2.68 -2.14
CA ALA A 405 21.47 -3.73 -1.66
C ALA A 405 21.89 -4.71 -2.76
N ALA A 406 20.95 -5.17 -3.57
CA ALA A 406 21.23 -6.05 -4.70
C ALA A 406 22.11 -5.35 -5.74
N ALA A 407 21.88 -4.07 -6.03
CA ALA A 407 22.72 -3.30 -6.95
C ALA A 407 24.16 -3.15 -6.45
N MET A 408 24.37 -2.96 -5.14
CA MET A 408 25.72 -2.94 -4.57
C MET A 408 26.42 -4.30 -4.73
N ALA A 409 25.71 -5.41 -4.47
CA ALA A 409 26.25 -6.76 -4.64
C ALA A 409 26.62 -7.06 -6.10
N VAL A 410 25.71 -6.77 -7.04
CA VAL A 410 25.95 -6.98 -8.48
C VAL A 410 27.09 -6.09 -8.97
N SER A 411 27.14 -4.82 -8.56
CA SER A 411 28.23 -3.91 -8.94
C SER A 411 29.57 -4.43 -8.43
N GLN A 412 29.66 -4.91 -7.18
CA GLN A 412 30.89 -5.45 -6.63
C GLN A 412 31.37 -6.68 -7.41
N ILE A 413 30.45 -7.58 -7.79
CA ILE A 413 30.77 -8.76 -8.61
C ILE A 413 31.28 -8.31 -9.98
N LEU A 414 30.56 -7.41 -10.64
CA LEU A 414 30.94 -6.90 -11.96
C LEU A 414 32.28 -6.17 -11.91
N ASP A 415 32.52 -5.30 -10.94
CA ASP A 415 33.77 -4.58 -10.76
C ASP A 415 34.94 -5.55 -10.51
N THR A 416 34.72 -6.62 -9.73
CA THR A 416 35.74 -7.64 -9.46
C THR A 416 36.15 -8.43 -10.70
N TYR A 417 35.18 -8.82 -11.55
CA TYR A 417 35.46 -9.69 -12.71
C TYR A 417 35.72 -8.93 -14.01
N LEU A 418 35.20 -7.70 -14.18
CA LEU A 418 35.42 -6.88 -15.38
C LEU A 418 36.61 -5.91 -15.24
N LEU A 419 36.80 -5.27 -14.08
CA LEU A 419 37.75 -4.15 -13.93
C LEU A 419 39.07 -4.52 -13.27
N VAL A 420 39.14 -5.61 -12.49
CA VAL A 420 40.41 -6.02 -11.87
C VAL A 420 41.39 -6.41 -12.96
N LYS A 421 42.35 -5.50 -13.21
CA LYS A 421 43.50 -5.73 -14.07
C LYS A 421 44.33 -6.88 -13.51
N GLU A 422 44.88 -7.72 -14.39
CA GLU A 422 45.87 -8.71 -13.96
C GLU A 422 46.99 -7.98 -13.21
N PRO A 423 47.49 -8.50 -12.07
CA PRO A 423 48.62 -7.88 -11.39
C PRO A 423 49.82 -7.82 -12.35
N ASP A 424 50.48 -6.67 -12.41
CA ASP A 424 51.67 -6.48 -13.25
C ASP A 424 52.76 -7.47 -12.82
N ALA A 425 53.54 -7.95 -13.79
CA ALA A 425 54.59 -8.95 -13.55
C ALA A 425 55.61 -8.49 -12.49
N GLU A 426 55.77 -7.19 -12.29
CA GLU A 426 56.64 -6.59 -11.27
C GLU A 426 56.11 -6.70 -9.84
N ASP A 427 54.78 -6.64 -9.64
CA ASP A 427 54.17 -6.79 -8.30
C ASP A 427 54.16 -8.25 -7.85
N LEU A 428 53.94 -9.17 -8.79
CA LEU A 428 54.14 -10.61 -8.58
C LEU A 428 55.62 -10.95 -8.27
N ALA A 429 56.57 -10.22 -8.86
CA ALA A 429 58.00 -10.39 -8.60
C ALA A 429 58.41 -9.81 -7.23
N ARG A 430 57.79 -8.70 -6.78
CA ARG A 430 58.01 -8.13 -5.44
C ARG A 430 57.48 -9.02 -4.33
N GLU A 431 56.27 -9.56 -4.47
CA GLU A 431 55.73 -10.55 -3.52
C GLU A 431 56.55 -11.85 -3.52
N ALA A 432 57.05 -12.28 -4.68
CA ALA A 432 57.96 -13.42 -4.78
C ALA A 432 59.32 -13.16 -4.11
N ALA A 433 59.85 -11.94 -4.17
CA ALA A 433 61.10 -11.55 -3.52
C ALA A 433 60.97 -11.49 -1.99
N ASP A 434 59.84 -11.01 -1.46
CA ASP A 434 59.57 -10.97 -0.02
C ASP A 434 59.26 -12.37 0.56
N SER A 435 58.63 -13.25 -0.21
CA SER A 435 58.42 -14.64 0.18
C SER A 435 59.67 -15.51 0.04
N ALA A 436 60.58 -15.21 -0.90
CA ALA A 436 61.88 -15.88 -1.03
C ALA A 436 62.85 -15.57 0.11
N LYS A 437 62.72 -14.44 0.82
CA LYS A 437 63.53 -14.13 2.01
C LYS A 437 63.19 -14.99 3.24
N LYS A 438 62.05 -15.70 3.26
CA LYS A 438 61.59 -16.47 4.42
C LYS A 438 61.81 -17.99 4.34
N THR A 439 62.23 -18.54 3.20
CA THR A 439 62.46 -19.99 3.08
C THR A 439 63.63 -20.29 2.16
N SER A 440 64.77 -20.64 2.75
CA SER A 440 65.89 -21.24 2.05
C SER A 440 65.58 -22.69 1.67
N GLY A 441 65.62 -23.00 0.38
CA GLY A 441 65.88 -24.36 -0.10
C GLY A 441 64.80 -24.98 -0.99
N GLY A 442 65.17 -25.28 -2.24
CA GLY A 442 64.58 -26.38 -3.01
C GLY A 442 63.92 -26.00 -4.34
N LEU A 443 64.60 -26.30 -5.44
CA LEU A 443 64.10 -26.21 -6.82
C LEU A 443 62.79 -27.00 -7.00
N ARG A 444 61.72 -26.32 -7.42
CA ARG A 444 60.73 -26.77 -8.42
C ARG A 444 60.00 -25.55 -8.99
N ALA A 445 60.49 -25.07 -10.12
CA ALA A 445 59.80 -24.11 -10.97
C ALA A 445 58.60 -24.78 -11.66
N MET A 446 57.51 -24.94 -10.93
CA MET A 446 56.20 -25.21 -11.52
C MET A 446 55.50 -23.86 -11.57
N LYS A 447 55.13 -23.38 -12.78
CA LYS A 447 54.22 -22.24 -12.96
C LYS A 447 53.06 -22.41 -11.99
N LYS A 448 53.00 -21.59 -10.92
CA LYS A 448 51.81 -21.54 -10.07
C LYS A 448 50.61 -21.29 -11.00
N PRO A 449 49.58 -22.15 -11.00
CA PRO A 449 48.45 -21.95 -11.91
C PRO A 449 47.83 -20.59 -11.59
N LYS A 450 47.52 -19.81 -12.62
CA LYS A 450 46.87 -18.50 -12.48
C LYS A 450 45.66 -18.67 -11.54
N VAL A 451 45.70 -18.00 -10.39
CA VAL A 451 44.68 -18.09 -9.34
C VAL A 451 43.31 -17.74 -9.94
N GLY A 452 42.29 -18.55 -9.66
CA GLY A 452 41.04 -18.66 -10.44
C GLY A 452 40.20 -17.39 -10.68
N ILE A 453 40.52 -16.24 -10.07
CA ILE A 453 39.85 -14.95 -10.30
C ILE A 453 40.41 -14.25 -11.56
N TYR A 454 41.64 -14.57 -11.97
CA TYR A 454 42.34 -13.89 -13.06
C TYR A 454 42.30 -14.63 -14.40
N THR A 455 41.72 -15.83 -14.45
CA THR A 455 41.57 -16.56 -15.71
C THR A 455 40.47 -15.93 -16.56
N ASN A 456 40.75 -15.66 -17.85
CA ASN A 456 39.74 -15.13 -18.78
C ASN A 456 38.48 -16.00 -18.83
N LEU A 457 38.62 -17.31 -18.61
CA LEU A 457 37.49 -18.23 -18.52
C LEU A 457 36.54 -17.90 -17.35
N SER A 458 37.05 -17.65 -16.14
CA SER A 458 36.20 -17.33 -14.98
C SER A 458 35.54 -15.96 -15.11
N LYS A 459 36.27 -14.97 -15.65
CA LYS A 459 35.72 -13.65 -15.98
C LYS A 459 34.55 -13.75 -16.98
N VAL A 460 34.73 -14.51 -18.06
CA VAL A 460 33.68 -14.71 -19.08
C VAL A 460 32.49 -15.47 -18.50
N VAL A 461 32.72 -16.56 -17.77
CA VAL A 461 31.64 -17.40 -17.19
C VAL A 461 30.80 -16.62 -16.18
N ILE A 462 31.42 -15.85 -15.29
CA ILE A 462 30.68 -15.12 -14.24
C ILE A 462 29.97 -13.90 -14.83
N THR A 463 30.61 -13.19 -15.76
CA THR A 463 29.98 -12.06 -16.46
C THR A 463 28.80 -12.53 -17.31
N SER A 464 28.93 -13.65 -18.02
CA SER A 464 27.83 -14.22 -18.82
C SER A 464 26.69 -14.71 -17.92
N ALA A 465 26.99 -15.39 -16.82
CA ALA A 465 25.99 -15.81 -15.84
C ALA A 465 25.21 -14.61 -15.26
N MET A 466 25.90 -13.55 -14.85
CA MET A 466 25.25 -12.32 -14.36
C MET A 466 24.39 -11.66 -15.44
N THR A 467 24.87 -11.64 -16.68
CA THR A 467 24.09 -11.10 -17.81
C THR A 467 22.81 -11.91 -18.05
N ILE A 468 22.89 -13.25 -17.97
CA ILE A 468 21.72 -14.14 -18.07
C ILE A 468 20.73 -13.84 -16.95
N TYR A 469 21.16 -13.69 -15.70
CA TYR A 469 20.28 -13.33 -14.59
C TYR A 469 19.59 -11.98 -14.80
N LEU A 470 20.30 -10.97 -15.31
CA LEU A 470 19.71 -9.66 -15.63
C LEU A 470 18.65 -9.77 -16.73
N VAL A 471 18.89 -10.56 -17.78
CA VAL A 471 17.90 -10.79 -18.87
C VAL A 471 16.70 -11.57 -18.34
N MET A 472 16.91 -12.63 -17.55
CA MET A 472 15.82 -13.37 -16.91
C MET A 472 15.00 -12.48 -15.98
N PHE A 473 15.64 -11.55 -15.28
CA PHE A 473 14.94 -10.58 -14.44
C PHE A 473 14.02 -9.69 -15.27
N VAL A 474 14.49 -9.11 -16.37
CA VAL A 474 13.66 -8.28 -17.26
C VAL A 474 12.48 -9.09 -17.80
N ALA A 475 12.71 -10.33 -18.24
CA ALA A 475 11.66 -11.22 -18.74
C ALA A 475 10.61 -11.53 -17.65
N HIS A 476 11.05 -11.90 -16.44
CA HIS A 476 10.18 -12.14 -15.30
C HIS A 476 9.36 -10.90 -14.93
N CYS A 477 10.02 -9.74 -14.79
CA CYS A 477 9.34 -8.50 -14.42
C CYS A 477 8.27 -8.12 -15.43
N THR A 478 8.58 -8.26 -16.72
CA THR A 478 7.63 -7.98 -17.81
C THR A 478 6.47 -8.98 -17.78
N TRP A 479 6.74 -10.26 -17.58
CA TRP A 479 5.71 -11.30 -17.51
C TRP A 479 4.77 -11.13 -16.31
N VAL A 480 5.32 -10.88 -15.11
CA VAL A 480 4.54 -10.63 -13.89
C VAL A 480 3.68 -9.38 -14.06
N THR A 481 4.27 -8.29 -14.54
CA THR A 481 3.55 -7.03 -14.75
C THR A 481 2.41 -7.22 -15.73
N SER A 482 2.68 -7.86 -16.87
CA SER A 482 1.70 -8.15 -17.91
C SER A 482 0.54 -9.01 -17.42
N ASN A 483 0.80 -10.07 -16.64
CA ASN A 483 -0.19 -11.10 -16.39
C ASN A 483 -0.88 -11.00 -15.02
N ALA A 484 -0.21 -10.47 -14.01
CA ALA A 484 -0.73 -10.40 -12.65
C ALA A 484 -1.19 -8.99 -12.25
N TYR A 485 -0.35 -7.98 -12.49
CA TYR A 485 -0.62 -6.61 -11.98
C TYR A 485 -1.36 -5.70 -12.96
N SER A 486 -1.43 -6.05 -14.25
CA SER A 486 -2.10 -5.22 -15.27
C SER A 486 -3.54 -5.67 -15.55
N SER A 487 -4.34 -5.90 -14.51
CA SER A 487 -5.76 -6.25 -14.62
C SER A 487 -6.64 -5.17 -13.98
N PRO A 488 -7.58 -4.56 -14.72
CA PRO A 488 -8.53 -3.62 -14.13
C PRO A 488 -9.50 -4.36 -13.19
N SER A 489 -9.93 -3.67 -12.13
CA SER A 489 -10.96 -4.17 -11.20
C SER A 489 -12.38 -3.78 -11.59
N VAL A 490 -12.53 -2.76 -12.45
CA VAL A 490 -13.83 -2.25 -12.93
C VAL A 490 -14.40 -3.13 -14.03
N VAL A 491 -13.50 -3.60 -14.91
CA VAL A 491 -13.85 -4.37 -16.09
C VAL A 491 -13.28 -5.77 -15.91
N LEU A 492 -14.14 -6.78 -15.99
CA LEU A 492 -13.72 -8.16 -15.85
C LEU A 492 -13.44 -8.75 -17.23
N ALA A 493 -12.24 -9.26 -17.45
CA ALA A 493 -11.88 -9.93 -18.69
C ALA A 493 -12.03 -11.45 -18.53
N SER A 494 -12.90 -12.05 -19.34
CA SER A 494 -12.98 -13.50 -19.49
C SER A 494 -12.35 -13.94 -20.81
N ARG A 495 -11.73 -15.11 -20.83
CA ARG A 495 -11.23 -15.73 -22.06
C ARG A 495 -12.18 -16.84 -22.48
N MET A 496 -12.67 -16.72 -23.70
CA MET A 496 -13.48 -17.76 -24.32
C MET A 496 -12.59 -18.92 -24.79
N PRO A 497 -13.15 -20.14 -25.01
CA PRO A 497 -12.36 -21.30 -25.45
C PRO A 497 -11.63 -21.12 -26.78
N ASP A 498 -12.09 -20.18 -27.61
CA ASP A 498 -11.47 -19.79 -28.88
C ASP A 498 -10.28 -18.82 -28.71
N GLY A 499 -10.00 -18.40 -27.48
CA GLY A 499 -8.95 -17.43 -27.15
C GLY A 499 -9.36 -15.97 -27.29
N SER A 500 -10.59 -15.68 -27.73
CA SER A 500 -11.13 -14.31 -27.75
C SER A 500 -11.36 -13.78 -26.34
N GLN A 501 -11.14 -12.48 -26.15
CA GLN A 501 -11.41 -11.81 -24.88
C GLN A 501 -12.84 -11.28 -24.88
N HIS A 502 -13.65 -11.78 -23.95
CA HIS A 502 -14.97 -11.23 -23.67
C HIS A 502 -14.88 -10.31 -22.46
N ILE A 503 -15.24 -9.05 -22.67
CA ILE A 503 -15.16 -8.00 -21.66
C ILE A 503 -16.51 -7.87 -20.97
N ILE A 504 -16.53 -7.95 -19.65
CA ILE A 504 -17.73 -7.83 -18.82
C ILE A 504 -17.65 -6.49 -18.08
N ASP A 505 -18.62 -5.62 -18.31
CA ASP A 505 -18.66 -4.24 -17.79
C ASP A 505 -19.92 -3.93 -16.95
N ASP A 506 -20.44 -4.96 -16.28
CA ASP A 506 -21.63 -4.89 -15.42
C ASP A 506 -21.54 -3.82 -14.32
N TYR A 507 -20.32 -3.55 -13.80
CA TYR A 507 -20.10 -2.50 -12.81
C TYR A 507 -20.47 -1.11 -13.36
N ARG A 508 -19.93 -0.76 -14.53
CA ARG A 508 -20.22 0.54 -15.13
C ARG A 508 -21.67 0.61 -15.59
N GLU A 509 -22.22 -0.47 -16.15
CA GLU A 509 -23.63 -0.54 -16.54
C GLU A 509 -24.55 -0.18 -15.35
N ALA A 510 -24.39 -0.86 -14.22
CA ALA A 510 -25.22 -0.64 -13.04
C ALA A 510 -25.02 0.75 -12.43
N TYR A 511 -23.78 1.24 -12.33
CA TYR A 511 -23.50 2.58 -11.81
C TYR A 511 -24.03 3.68 -12.75
N GLN A 512 -24.00 3.48 -14.06
CA GLN A 512 -24.58 4.41 -15.02
C GLN A 512 -26.11 4.43 -14.94
N TRP A 513 -26.75 3.27 -14.81
CA TRP A 513 -28.18 3.19 -14.55
C TRP A 513 -28.54 3.95 -13.28
N LEU A 514 -27.79 3.73 -12.20
CA LEU A 514 -28.03 4.43 -10.93
C LEU A 514 -27.91 5.95 -11.08
N ARG A 515 -26.96 6.42 -11.90
CA ARG A 515 -26.75 7.84 -12.17
C ARG A 515 -27.83 8.49 -13.01
N GLN A 516 -28.40 7.78 -13.99
CA GLN A 516 -29.35 8.35 -14.95
C GLN A 516 -30.82 8.14 -14.56
N ASN A 517 -31.12 7.07 -13.82
CA ASN A 517 -32.49 6.61 -13.57
C ASN A 517 -32.97 6.85 -12.13
N THR A 518 -32.12 7.32 -11.22
CA THR A 518 -32.49 7.65 -9.84
C THR A 518 -32.43 9.15 -9.57
N LYS A 519 -33.14 9.62 -8.53
CA LYS A 519 -33.05 11.02 -8.07
C LYS A 519 -31.62 11.33 -7.61
N GLU A 520 -31.18 12.58 -7.77
CA GLU A 520 -29.82 12.99 -7.38
C GLU A 520 -29.54 12.83 -5.88
N ASP A 521 -30.58 12.93 -5.06
CA ASP A 521 -30.52 12.77 -3.61
C ASP A 521 -30.82 11.34 -3.14
N ALA A 522 -30.92 10.36 -4.05
CA ALA A 522 -31.22 8.98 -3.70
C ALA A 522 -30.07 8.34 -2.89
N LYS A 523 -30.38 7.82 -1.70
CA LYS A 523 -29.38 7.26 -0.77
C LYS A 523 -29.18 5.77 -1.02
N ILE A 524 -27.92 5.39 -1.23
CA ILE A 524 -27.53 4.04 -1.61
C ILE A 524 -26.88 3.33 -0.43
N MET A 525 -27.44 2.18 -0.04
CA MET A 525 -26.84 1.26 0.92
C MET A 525 -26.09 0.15 0.18
N SER A 526 -24.80 0.03 0.42
CA SER A 526 -23.94 -1.05 -0.08
C SER A 526 -22.98 -1.50 1.02
N TRP A 527 -22.24 -2.57 0.78
CA TRP A 527 -21.07 -2.85 1.61
C TRP A 527 -20.01 -1.75 1.47
N TRP A 528 -19.15 -1.60 2.48
CA TRP A 528 -18.23 -0.47 2.57
C TRP A 528 -17.20 -0.44 1.43
N ASP A 529 -16.80 -1.60 0.88
CA ASP A 529 -15.81 -1.74 -0.21
C ASP A 529 -16.14 -0.91 -1.47
N TYR A 530 -17.42 -0.70 -1.75
CA TYR A 530 -17.90 -0.09 -3.00
C TYR A 530 -18.22 1.40 -2.86
N GLY A 531 -18.12 1.97 -1.66
CA GLY A 531 -18.58 3.33 -1.36
C GLY A 531 -17.92 4.38 -2.26
N TYR A 532 -16.60 4.33 -2.43
CA TYR A 532 -15.87 5.25 -3.29
C TYR A 532 -16.22 5.09 -4.77
N GLN A 533 -16.49 3.87 -5.25
CA GLN A 533 -16.89 3.64 -6.63
C GLN A 533 -18.29 4.20 -6.91
N ILE A 534 -19.25 4.00 -6.00
CA ILE A 534 -20.60 4.57 -6.12
C ILE A 534 -20.52 6.10 -6.12
N GLY A 535 -19.80 6.69 -5.17
CA GLY A 535 -19.63 8.15 -5.12
C GLY A 535 -18.86 8.73 -6.31
N GLY A 536 -17.95 7.96 -6.92
CA GLY A 536 -17.14 8.38 -8.08
C GLY A 536 -17.83 8.21 -9.44
N MET A 537 -18.50 7.08 -9.67
CA MET A 537 -19.12 6.73 -10.95
C MET A 537 -20.61 7.07 -10.99
N ALA A 538 -21.38 6.62 -9.99
CA ALA A 538 -22.82 6.82 -9.93
C ALA A 538 -23.21 8.22 -9.45
N ASP A 539 -22.29 8.91 -8.74
CA ASP A 539 -22.49 10.24 -8.18
C ASP A 539 -23.79 10.32 -7.35
N ARG A 540 -23.91 9.39 -6.38
CA ARG A 540 -25.03 9.30 -5.45
C ARG A 540 -24.56 9.22 -3.99
N PRO A 541 -25.36 9.74 -3.03
CA PRO A 541 -25.05 9.63 -1.62
C PRO A 541 -24.92 8.19 -1.13
N THR A 542 -23.85 7.89 -0.38
CA THR A 542 -23.62 6.57 0.24
C THR A 542 -23.69 6.61 1.76
N LEU A 543 -24.19 5.53 2.36
CA LEU A 543 -24.27 5.39 3.83
C LEU A 543 -22.92 5.09 4.47
N VAL A 544 -22.15 4.19 3.86
CA VAL A 544 -20.84 3.72 4.35
C VAL A 544 -19.83 3.79 3.23
N ASP A 545 -18.55 3.85 3.61
CA ASP A 545 -17.47 4.12 2.67
C ASP A 545 -16.14 3.45 3.07
N ASN A 546 -15.20 3.38 2.13
CA ASN A 546 -13.91 2.68 2.27
C ASN A 546 -13.01 3.21 3.38
N ASN A 547 -13.18 4.46 3.84
CA ASN A 547 -12.33 5.04 4.89
C ASN A 547 -12.51 4.39 6.28
N THR A 548 -13.62 3.65 6.47
CA THR A 548 -13.96 2.92 7.69
C THR A 548 -13.72 3.66 9.03
N TRP A 549 -14.00 4.97 9.10
CA TRP A 549 -13.67 5.76 10.30
C TRP A 549 -14.68 5.58 11.45
N ASN A 550 -15.92 5.21 11.13
CA ASN A 550 -16.98 4.94 12.13
C ASN A 550 -17.44 3.48 12.03
N ASN A 551 -16.86 2.64 12.90
CA ASN A 551 -17.14 1.20 12.95
C ASN A 551 -18.60 0.89 13.29
N THR A 552 -19.23 1.69 14.14
CA THR A 552 -20.63 1.48 14.54
C THR A 552 -21.57 1.61 13.35
N HIS A 553 -21.34 2.59 12.48
CA HIS A 553 -22.19 2.80 11.30
C HIS A 553 -22.02 1.67 10.26
N ILE A 554 -20.80 1.16 10.07
CA ILE A 554 -20.54 -0.01 9.21
C ILE A 554 -21.23 -1.25 9.78
N ALA A 555 -21.13 -1.44 11.09
CA ALA A 555 -21.78 -2.55 11.76
C ALA A 555 -23.31 -2.46 11.61
N THR A 556 -23.91 -1.26 11.61
CA THR A 556 -25.36 -1.10 11.36
C THR A 556 -25.74 -1.60 9.96
N VAL A 557 -24.95 -1.29 8.93
CA VAL A 557 -25.15 -1.84 7.57
C VAL A 557 -24.95 -3.37 7.58
N GLY A 558 -23.91 -3.87 8.24
CA GLY A 558 -23.68 -5.31 8.40
C GLY A 558 -24.84 -6.04 9.09
N LYS A 559 -25.44 -5.41 10.12
CA LYS A 559 -26.64 -5.86 10.79
C LYS A 559 -27.85 -5.87 9.87
N ALA A 560 -28.08 -4.81 9.10
CA ALA A 560 -29.17 -4.76 8.12
C ALA A 560 -29.03 -5.85 7.06
N MET A 561 -27.81 -6.13 6.58
CA MET A 561 -27.56 -7.16 5.56
C MET A 561 -27.67 -8.59 6.10
N SER A 562 -27.31 -8.83 7.36
CA SER A 562 -27.30 -10.17 7.97
C SER A 562 -28.59 -10.55 8.70
N SER A 563 -29.49 -9.60 8.97
CA SER A 563 -30.75 -9.84 9.67
C SER A 563 -31.90 -10.24 8.73
N ARG A 564 -33.02 -10.65 9.33
CA ARG A 564 -34.30 -10.87 8.61
C ARG A 564 -34.87 -9.55 8.13
N GLU A 565 -35.62 -9.58 7.03
CA GLU A 565 -36.33 -8.42 6.45
C GLU A 565 -37.13 -7.60 7.49
N GLU A 566 -37.75 -8.25 8.48
CA GLU A 566 -38.52 -7.59 9.56
C GLU A 566 -37.67 -6.65 10.43
N VAL A 567 -36.38 -6.98 10.61
CA VAL A 567 -35.42 -6.20 11.40
C VAL A 567 -34.66 -5.23 10.49
N SER A 568 -34.31 -5.67 9.28
CA SER A 568 -33.56 -4.86 8.33
C SER A 568 -34.35 -3.68 7.78
N TYR A 569 -35.66 -3.84 7.54
CA TYR A 569 -36.50 -2.78 6.97
C TYR A 569 -36.61 -1.53 7.87
N PRO A 570 -36.88 -1.65 9.18
CA PRO A 570 -36.80 -0.51 10.10
C PRO A 570 -35.45 0.20 10.08
N ILE A 571 -34.33 -0.54 10.02
CA ILE A 571 -32.98 0.05 9.97
C ILE A 571 -32.79 0.84 8.67
N MET A 572 -33.15 0.26 7.52
CA MET A 572 -33.09 0.95 6.23
C MET A 572 -33.93 2.24 6.22
N ARG A 573 -35.13 2.22 6.81
CA ARG A 573 -35.99 3.41 6.91
C ARG A 573 -35.47 4.46 7.88
N GLN A 574 -34.88 4.07 9.02
CA GLN A 574 -34.25 5.00 9.96
C GLN A 574 -33.10 5.79 9.34
N HIS A 575 -32.39 5.19 8.36
CA HIS A 575 -31.33 5.82 7.61
C HIS A 575 -31.77 6.36 6.24
N GLU A 576 -33.08 6.42 5.97
CA GLU A 576 -33.67 6.93 4.74
C GLU A 576 -33.05 6.31 3.46
N VAL A 577 -32.79 5.01 3.49
CA VAL A 577 -32.24 4.28 2.34
C VAL A 577 -33.30 4.14 1.26
N ASP A 578 -32.98 4.58 0.04
CA ASP A 578 -33.85 4.42 -1.12
C ASP A 578 -33.52 3.15 -1.91
N TYR A 579 -32.23 2.87 -2.10
CA TYR A 579 -31.75 1.73 -2.88
C TYR A 579 -30.68 0.94 -2.13
N VAL A 580 -30.65 -0.37 -2.37
CA VAL A 580 -29.66 -1.32 -1.85
C VAL A 580 -28.93 -1.97 -3.02
N LEU A 581 -27.61 -1.90 -3.02
CA LEU A 581 -26.76 -2.52 -4.04
C LEU A 581 -26.06 -3.75 -3.45
N VAL A 582 -26.15 -4.86 -4.17
CA VAL A 582 -25.51 -6.14 -3.82
C VAL A 582 -24.74 -6.68 -5.01
N VAL A 583 -23.53 -7.17 -4.77
CA VAL A 583 -22.71 -7.87 -5.77
C VAL A 583 -22.91 -9.38 -5.66
N PHE A 584 -23.34 -10.02 -6.75
CA PHE A 584 -23.65 -11.44 -6.83
C PHE A 584 -22.86 -12.13 -7.96
N GLY A 585 -21.95 -13.03 -7.62
CA GLY A 585 -21.04 -13.66 -8.59
C GLY A 585 -21.46 -15.04 -9.09
N GLY A 586 -22.62 -15.55 -8.66
CA GLY A 586 -22.97 -16.97 -8.77
C GLY A 586 -23.12 -17.49 -10.20
N LEU A 587 -23.53 -16.64 -11.15
CA LEU A 587 -23.75 -17.04 -12.56
C LEU A 587 -22.44 -17.24 -13.33
N LEU A 588 -21.49 -16.32 -13.18
CA LEU A 588 -20.22 -16.34 -13.90
C LEU A 588 -19.09 -17.06 -13.14
N GLY A 589 -19.22 -17.22 -11.82
CA GLY A 589 -18.12 -17.71 -10.99
C GLY A 589 -17.21 -16.60 -10.46
N TYR A 590 -17.73 -15.39 -10.24
CA TYR A 590 -16.96 -14.29 -9.66
C TYR A 590 -16.80 -14.48 -8.15
N SER A 591 -15.57 -14.74 -7.70
CA SER A 591 -15.27 -15.06 -6.30
C SER A 591 -15.37 -13.87 -5.34
N GLY A 592 -15.29 -12.65 -5.84
CA GLY A 592 -15.28 -11.42 -5.04
C GLY A 592 -16.65 -10.87 -4.67
N ASP A 593 -17.68 -11.71 -4.62
CA ASP A 593 -19.06 -11.31 -4.37
C ASP A 593 -19.41 -11.20 -2.88
N ASP A 594 -20.57 -10.62 -2.59
CA ASP A 594 -20.94 -10.26 -1.20
C ASP A 594 -21.29 -11.47 -0.34
N ILE A 595 -21.65 -12.62 -0.95
CA ILE A 595 -21.93 -13.86 -0.21
C ILE A 595 -20.65 -14.48 0.38
N ASN A 596 -19.48 -14.30 -0.26
CA ASN A 596 -18.20 -14.71 0.32
C ASN A 596 -17.72 -13.74 1.41
N LYS A 597 -18.04 -12.45 1.25
CA LYS A 597 -17.73 -11.41 2.25
C LYS A 597 -18.72 -11.40 3.42
N PHE A 598 -19.87 -12.05 3.28
CA PHE A 598 -20.99 -12.02 4.22
C PHE A 598 -20.59 -12.33 5.67
N LEU A 599 -19.68 -13.28 5.88
CA LEU A 599 -19.23 -13.65 7.22
C LEU A 599 -18.50 -12.49 7.94
N TRP A 600 -17.80 -11.62 7.20
CA TRP A 600 -17.23 -10.41 7.77
C TRP A 600 -18.30 -9.40 8.19
N MET A 601 -19.39 -9.29 7.43
CA MET A 601 -20.54 -8.46 7.81
C MET A 601 -21.14 -8.92 9.15
N VAL A 602 -21.27 -10.24 9.31
CA VAL A 602 -21.75 -10.87 10.55
C VAL A 602 -20.80 -10.61 11.71
N ARG A 603 -19.50 -10.85 11.55
CA ARG A 603 -18.49 -10.62 12.61
C ARG A 603 -18.39 -9.18 13.07
N ILE A 604 -18.47 -8.23 12.13
CA ILE A 604 -18.43 -6.79 12.44
C ILE A 604 -19.70 -6.39 13.20
N ALA A 605 -20.86 -6.91 12.80
CA ALA A 605 -22.13 -6.66 13.48
C ALA A 605 -22.18 -7.31 14.88
N GLU A 606 -21.73 -8.57 15.02
CA GLU A 606 -21.65 -9.29 16.30
C GLU A 606 -20.75 -8.57 17.32
N GLY A 607 -19.66 -7.94 16.86
CA GLY A 607 -18.76 -7.18 17.73
C GLY A 607 -19.42 -6.00 18.44
N ILE A 608 -20.56 -5.51 17.95
CA ILE A 608 -21.33 -4.39 18.55
C ILE A 608 -22.68 -4.85 19.12
N TRP A 609 -23.38 -5.76 18.44
CA TRP A 609 -24.66 -6.33 18.87
C TRP A 609 -24.59 -7.86 19.04
N PRO A 610 -23.86 -8.37 20.06
CA PRO A 610 -23.65 -9.81 20.26
C PRO A 610 -24.93 -10.56 20.66
N ASP A 611 -25.93 -9.85 21.20
CA ASP A 611 -27.20 -10.46 21.61
C ASP A 611 -28.16 -10.71 20.44
N GLU A 612 -28.02 -9.93 19.35
CA GLU A 612 -28.92 -9.99 18.19
C GLU A 612 -28.36 -10.81 17.04
N ILE A 613 -27.04 -10.73 16.80
CA ILE A 613 -26.36 -11.43 15.71
C ILE A 613 -25.24 -12.27 16.29
N LYS A 614 -25.25 -13.56 15.96
CA LYS A 614 -24.24 -14.54 16.37
C LYS A 614 -23.70 -15.27 15.16
N GLU A 615 -22.39 -15.27 14.98
CA GLU A 615 -21.74 -15.97 13.85
C GLU A 615 -22.13 -17.45 13.78
N ARG A 616 -22.27 -18.12 14.93
CA ARG A 616 -22.61 -19.55 15.02
C ARG A 616 -23.95 -19.91 14.36
N ASP A 617 -24.92 -18.98 14.32
CA ASP A 617 -26.27 -19.26 13.80
C ASP A 617 -26.29 -19.39 12.26
N PHE A 618 -25.24 -18.91 11.58
CA PHE A 618 -25.07 -19.04 10.14
C PHE A 618 -24.38 -20.36 9.72
N PHE A 619 -23.85 -21.11 10.68
CA PHE A 619 -23.23 -22.41 10.44
C PHE A 619 -24.19 -23.54 10.71
N THR A 620 -24.10 -24.63 9.93
CA THR A 620 -24.83 -25.86 10.25
C THR A 620 -24.39 -26.41 11.61
N GLN A 621 -25.14 -27.36 12.18
CA GLN A 621 -24.76 -28.01 13.44
C GLN A 621 -23.33 -28.61 13.38
N ARG A 622 -22.88 -29.04 12.19
CA ARG A 622 -21.54 -29.57 11.91
C ARG A 622 -20.46 -28.49 11.78
N GLY A 623 -20.83 -27.21 11.72
CA GLY A 623 -19.90 -26.10 11.51
C GLY A 623 -19.59 -25.78 10.05
N GLU A 624 -20.41 -26.25 9.11
CA GLU A 624 -20.24 -25.96 7.68
C GLU A 624 -20.99 -24.67 7.29
N TYR A 625 -20.36 -23.80 6.49
CA TYR A 625 -21.01 -22.64 5.88
C TYR A 625 -21.60 -23.06 4.52
N ARG A 626 -22.93 -23.09 4.41
CA ARG A 626 -23.65 -23.60 3.23
C ARG A 626 -24.72 -22.63 2.77
N VAL A 627 -24.99 -22.66 1.47
CA VAL A 627 -26.03 -21.84 0.79
C VAL A 627 -27.10 -22.69 0.08
N ASP A 628 -26.93 -24.01 0.10
CA ASP A 628 -27.85 -24.99 -0.49
C ASP A 628 -29.02 -25.32 0.45
N ASP A 629 -29.76 -26.39 0.16
CA ASP A 629 -30.88 -26.79 1.01
C ASP A 629 -30.45 -27.18 2.44
N GLY A 630 -29.17 -27.51 2.65
CA GLY A 630 -28.58 -27.75 3.97
C GLY A 630 -28.21 -26.49 4.75
N ALA A 631 -28.41 -25.29 4.18
CA ALA A 631 -28.16 -24.03 4.87
C ALA A 631 -29.09 -23.83 6.08
N THR A 632 -28.63 -23.11 7.09
CA THR A 632 -29.47 -22.81 8.27
C THR A 632 -30.65 -21.93 7.91
N ASP A 633 -31.72 -22.02 8.69
CA ASP A 633 -32.88 -21.14 8.53
C ASP A 633 -32.50 -19.67 8.71
N THR A 634 -31.51 -19.37 9.56
CA THR A 634 -30.97 -18.01 9.73
C THR A 634 -30.33 -17.51 8.43
N MET A 635 -29.50 -18.34 7.78
CA MET A 635 -28.88 -17.98 6.49
C MET A 635 -29.95 -17.78 5.40
N LYS A 636 -30.86 -18.74 5.23
CA LYS A 636 -31.94 -18.68 4.21
C LYS A 636 -32.86 -17.47 4.40
N ASN A 637 -33.08 -17.04 5.65
CA ASN A 637 -33.94 -15.89 5.96
C ASN A 637 -33.22 -14.55 6.04
N SER A 638 -31.88 -14.52 5.91
CA SER A 638 -31.11 -13.27 5.90
C SER A 638 -31.45 -12.42 4.68
N LEU A 639 -31.42 -11.09 4.84
CA LEU A 639 -31.70 -10.16 3.76
C LEU A 639 -30.70 -10.36 2.59
N MET A 640 -29.40 -10.51 2.91
CA MET A 640 -28.35 -10.74 1.90
C MET A 640 -28.60 -11.99 1.04
N TYR A 641 -28.94 -13.13 1.67
CA TYR A 641 -29.24 -14.35 0.92
C TYR A 641 -30.44 -14.17 0.01
N LYS A 642 -31.52 -13.56 0.52
CA LYS A 642 -32.73 -13.32 -0.26
C LYS A 642 -32.49 -12.37 -1.43
N MET A 643 -31.77 -11.27 -1.22
CA MET A 643 -31.42 -10.31 -2.28
C MET A 643 -30.48 -10.92 -3.33
N SER A 644 -29.50 -11.71 -2.93
CA SER A 644 -28.57 -12.32 -3.90
C SER A 644 -29.26 -13.38 -4.78
N TYR A 645 -30.10 -14.24 -4.20
CA TYR A 645 -30.70 -15.39 -4.91
C TYR A 645 -32.16 -15.16 -5.39
N TYR A 646 -32.71 -13.95 -5.26
CA TYR A 646 -34.05 -13.64 -5.76
C TYR A 646 -34.19 -13.89 -7.27
N ASN A 647 -35.24 -14.58 -7.72
CA ASN A 647 -35.47 -14.99 -9.11
C ASN A 647 -34.35 -15.80 -9.79
N TYR A 648 -33.26 -16.16 -9.10
CA TYR A 648 -32.12 -16.87 -9.69
C TYR A 648 -32.50 -18.28 -10.19
N ALA A 649 -33.43 -18.95 -9.50
CA ALA A 649 -33.93 -20.26 -9.90
C ALA A 649 -34.66 -20.25 -11.26
N SER A 650 -35.20 -19.11 -11.69
CA SER A 650 -35.94 -18.99 -12.96
C SER A 650 -35.04 -19.01 -14.21
N LEU A 651 -33.74 -18.77 -14.05
CA LEU A 651 -32.76 -18.78 -15.15
C LEU A 651 -32.43 -20.19 -15.64
N PHE A 652 -32.63 -21.21 -14.79
CA PHE A 652 -32.24 -22.58 -15.07
C PHE A 652 -33.47 -23.47 -15.23
N PRO A 653 -33.38 -24.57 -16.01
CA PRO A 653 -34.36 -25.63 -15.95
C PRO A 653 -34.51 -26.16 -14.52
N ALA A 654 -35.72 -26.62 -14.19
CA ALA A 654 -36.02 -27.18 -12.87
C ALA A 654 -35.00 -28.25 -12.48
N GLY A 655 -34.42 -28.12 -11.28
CA GLY A 655 -33.40 -29.04 -10.79
C GLY A 655 -31.97 -28.81 -11.28
N GLN A 656 -31.69 -27.72 -11.99
CA GLN A 656 -30.33 -27.43 -12.49
C GLN A 656 -29.75 -26.11 -11.96
N VAL A 657 -30.39 -25.49 -10.97
CA VAL A 657 -29.93 -24.24 -10.38
C VAL A 657 -28.60 -24.48 -9.66
N THR A 658 -27.53 -23.88 -10.17
CA THR A 658 -26.18 -24.06 -9.61
C THR A 658 -25.54 -22.70 -9.33
N ASP A 659 -24.87 -22.60 -8.19
CA ASP A 659 -23.97 -21.49 -7.90
C ASP A 659 -22.55 -21.91 -8.30
N ARG A 660 -21.98 -21.25 -9.31
CA ARG A 660 -20.67 -21.60 -9.86
C ARG A 660 -19.51 -21.24 -8.93
N VAL A 661 -19.69 -20.25 -8.04
CA VAL A 661 -18.65 -19.82 -7.09
C VAL A 661 -18.50 -20.85 -5.97
N ARG A 662 -19.62 -21.31 -5.42
CA ARG A 662 -19.63 -22.28 -4.31
C ARG A 662 -19.62 -23.73 -4.78
N GLY A 663 -19.90 -23.98 -6.05
CA GLY A 663 -19.98 -25.34 -6.60
C GLY A 663 -21.13 -26.16 -6.00
N VAL A 664 -22.21 -25.51 -5.59
CA VAL A 664 -23.36 -26.17 -4.95
C VAL A 664 -24.64 -25.98 -5.76
N ARG A 665 -25.55 -26.94 -5.63
CA ARG A 665 -26.89 -26.88 -6.21
C ARG A 665 -27.84 -26.16 -5.24
N LEU A 666 -28.57 -25.19 -5.74
CA LEU A 666 -29.51 -24.39 -4.96
C LEU A 666 -30.91 -25.05 -4.94
N PRO A 667 -31.76 -24.68 -3.96
CA PRO A 667 -33.15 -25.12 -3.94
C PRO A 667 -33.93 -24.70 -5.19
N ASP A 668 -34.88 -25.53 -5.63
CA ASP A 668 -35.72 -25.25 -6.81
C ASP A 668 -36.72 -24.10 -6.58
N GLN A 669 -37.09 -23.81 -5.33
CA GLN A 669 -37.88 -22.64 -4.96
C GLN A 669 -36.97 -21.53 -4.44
N GLY A 670 -36.93 -20.41 -5.17
CA GLY A 670 -36.15 -19.24 -4.78
C GLY A 670 -36.75 -18.48 -3.58
N PRO A 671 -35.95 -17.64 -2.91
CA PRO A 671 -36.42 -16.78 -1.83
C PRO A 671 -37.42 -15.74 -2.34
N VAL A 672 -38.33 -15.31 -1.46
CA VAL A 672 -39.27 -14.22 -1.75
C VAL A 672 -38.91 -13.00 -0.92
N LEU A 673 -38.91 -11.83 -1.56
CA LEU A 673 -38.72 -10.52 -0.97
C LEU A 673 -40.07 -9.82 -0.79
N ASN A 674 -40.32 -9.27 0.39
CA ASN A 674 -41.56 -8.54 0.70
C ASN A 674 -41.29 -7.04 0.87
N THR A 675 -40.17 -6.66 1.51
CA THR A 675 -39.86 -5.27 1.91
C THR A 675 -39.07 -4.46 0.86
N VAL A 676 -38.43 -5.15 -0.08
CA VAL A 676 -37.68 -4.54 -1.19
C VAL A 676 -38.18 -5.08 -2.53
N GLU A 677 -38.02 -4.31 -3.59
CA GLU A 677 -38.36 -4.68 -4.97
C GLU A 677 -37.12 -4.61 -5.87
N GLU A 678 -36.99 -5.53 -6.82
CA GLU A 678 -35.89 -5.52 -7.79
C GLU A 678 -36.06 -4.33 -8.75
N ALA A 679 -35.07 -3.44 -8.80
CA ALA A 679 -35.10 -2.24 -9.62
C ALA A 679 -34.24 -2.38 -10.88
N PHE A 680 -33.07 -3.03 -10.75
CA PHE A 680 -32.15 -3.30 -11.85
C PHE A 680 -31.28 -4.52 -11.53
N THR A 681 -30.99 -5.33 -12.54
CA THR A 681 -30.00 -6.42 -12.49
C THR A 681 -29.19 -6.36 -13.77
N SER A 682 -27.86 -6.38 -13.67
CA SER A 682 -26.94 -6.28 -14.81
C SER A 682 -27.04 -7.51 -15.74
N GLU A 683 -26.52 -7.38 -16.97
CA GLU A 683 -26.60 -8.43 -17.99
C GLU A 683 -26.15 -9.81 -17.48
N ASN A 684 -25.00 -9.85 -16.78
CA ASN A 684 -24.45 -11.09 -16.26
C ASN A 684 -24.77 -11.34 -14.77
N TRP A 685 -25.75 -10.61 -14.23
CA TRP A 685 -26.23 -10.72 -12.85
C TRP A 685 -25.15 -10.43 -11.79
N ILE A 686 -24.08 -9.72 -12.14
CA ILE A 686 -23.01 -9.33 -11.20
C ILE A 686 -23.52 -8.30 -10.20
N ILE A 687 -24.27 -7.29 -10.64
CA ILE A 687 -24.79 -6.25 -9.77
C ILE A 687 -26.30 -6.27 -9.78
N ARG A 688 -26.86 -6.26 -8.56
CA ARG A 688 -28.29 -6.21 -8.32
C ARG A 688 -28.62 -5.00 -7.47
N ILE A 689 -29.58 -4.22 -7.94
CA ILE A 689 -30.05 -3.01 -7.28
C ILE A 689 -31.51 -3.21 -6.90
N TYR A 690 -31.77 -3.11 -5.61
CA TYR A 690 -33.09 -3.22 -5.01
C TYR A 690 -33.56 -1.86 -4.54
N LYS A 691 -34.84 -1.55 -4.74
CA LYS A 691 -35.48 -0.37 -4.19
C LYS A 691 -36.22 -0.73 -2.90
N VAL A 692 -36.06 0.08 -1.86
CA VAL A 692 -36.78 -0.09 -0.60
C VAL A 692 -38.21 0.40 -0.78
N LYS A 693 -39.21 -0.43 -0.42
CA LYS A 693 -40.62 -0.05 -0.56
C LYS A 693 -41.01 1.00 0.47
N ASP A 694 -41.91 1.89 0.07
CA ASP A 694 -42.57 2.80 0.99
C ASP A 694 -43.53 2.06 1.93
N LEU A 695 -43.96 2.73 3.00
CA LEU A 695 -44.97 2.16 3.89
C LEU A 695 -46.26 1.88 3.11
N ASP A 696 -46.91 0.76 3.41
CA ASP A 696 -48.21 0.45 2.81
C ASP A 696 -49.20 1.58 3.12
N ASN A 697 -49.94 2.03 2.11
CA ASN A 697 -50.88 3.15 2.22
C ASN A 697 -51.95 2.95 3.33
N VAL A 698 -52.20 1.70 3.72
CA VAL A 698 -53.19 1.31 4.74
C VAL A 698 -52.52 0.99 6.09
N GLY A 699 -51.19 1.15 6.20
CA GLY A 699 -50.42 0.87 7.41
C GLY A 699 -50.33 -0.61 7.77
N ARG A 700 -50.50 -1.52 6.79
CA ARG A 700 -50.29 -2.96 7.01
C ARG A 700 -48.79 -3.27 6.98
N ASP A 701 -48.42 -4.33 7.69
CA ASP A 701 -47.08 -4.90 7.55
C ASP A 701 -46.87 -5.50 6.15
N HIS A 702 -45.65 -5.34 5.61
CA HIS A 702 -45.30 -5.74 4.25
C HIS A 702 -45.47 -7.24 4.00
N PHE A 703 -45.25 -8.08 5.01
CA PHE A 703 -45.52 -9.51 4.90
C PHE A 703 -47.01 -9.80 4.76
N SER A 704 -47.85 -9.07 5.49
CA SER A 704 -49.31 -9.21 5.42
C SER A 704 -49.85 -8.72 4.07
N ALA A 705 -49.29 -7.62 3.53
CA ALA A 705 -49.62 -7.12 2.21
C ALA A 705 -49.21 -8.11 1.11
N ALA A 706 -47.95 -8.56 1.11
CA ALA A 706 -47.46 -9.52 0.13
C ALA A 706 -48.14 -10.90 0.21
N ALA A 707 -48.59 -11.32 1.40
CA ALA A 707 -49.38 -12.54 1.56
C ALA A 707 -50.80 -12.36 0.98
N PHE A 708 -51.40 -11.19 1.16
CA PHE A 708 -52.70 -10.84 0.57
C PHE A 708 -52.63 -10.84 -0.96
N ASP A 709 -51.60 -10.22 -1.55
CA ASP A 709 -51.43 -10.15 -3.01
C ASP A 709 -51.19 -11.53 -3.64
N ARG A 710 -50.54 -12.44 -2.90
CA ARG A 710 -50.36 -13.85 -3.29
C ARG A 710 -51.62 -14.71 -3.10
N GLY A 711 -52.75 -14.13 -2.70
CA GLY A 711 -54.01 -14.85 -2.48
C GLY A 711 -53.98 -15.78 -1.27
N GLN A 712 -53.01 -15.63 -0.36
CA GLN A 712 -52.96 -16.43 0.86
C GLN A 712 -54.06 -15.96 1.82
N LYS A 713 -55.05 -16.82 2.05
CA LYS A 713 -56.10 -16.53 3.04
C LYS A 713 -55.45 -16.38 4.41
N LYS A 714 -55.64 -15.23 5.05
CA LYS A 714 -55.33 -15.04 6.47
C LYS A 714 -55.96 -16.22 7.22
N LYS A 715 -55.15 -17.10 7.84
CA LYS A 715 -55.68 -18.20 8.66
C LYS A 715 -56.69 -17.56 9.62
N LYS A 716 -57.95 -18.00 9.58
CA LYS A 716 -58.98 -17.55 10.54
C LYS A 716 -58.34 -17.75 11.91
N SER A 717 -58.00 -16.64 12.58
CA SER A 717 -57.67 -16.66 13.99
C SER A 717 -58.82 -17.39 14.67
N GLN A 718 -58.56 -18.57 15.24
CA GLN A 718 -59.43 -19.05 16.30
C GLN A 718 -59.40 -17.94 17.35
N LYS A 719 -60.51 -17.21 17.47
CA LYS A 719 -60.68 -16.16 18.47
C LYS A 719 -60.46 -16.77 19.86
N LYS A 720 -59.23 -16.82 20.34
CA LYS A 720 -58.97 -16.75 21.77
C LYS A 720 -59.21 -15.29 22.12
N ARG A 721 -60.28 -15.02 22.86
CA ARG A 721 -60.53 -13.74 23.53
C ARG A 721 -59.34 -13.48 24.48
N GLY A 722 -58.29 -12.85 23.98
CA GLY A 722 -57.27 -12.21 24.80
C GLY A 722 -57.80 -10.88 25.34
N ALA A 723 -57.17 -10.38 26.40
CA ALA A 723 -57.54 -9.12 27.04
C ALA A 723 -57.56 -7.96 26.03
N ARG A 724 -58.60 -7.12 26.09
CA ARG A 724 -58.71 -5.91 25.26
C ARG A 724 -57.56 -4.98 25.63
N VAL A 725 -56.60 -4.80 24.72
CA VAL A 725 -55.65 -3.70 24.80
C VAL A 725 -56.39 -2.45 24.34
N LEU A 726 -56.49 -1.45 25.22
CA LEU A 726 -57.01 -0.13 24.88
C LEU A 726 -56.12 0.47 23.78
N ARG A 727 -56.74 0.95 22.71
CA ARG A 727 -56.07 1.75 21.69
C ARG A 727 -55.71 3.06 22.39
N VAL A 728 -54.42 3.29 22.63
CA VAL A 728 -53.93 4.61 23.06
C VAL A 728 -53.85 5.41 21.77
N ASP A 729 -54.69 6.44 21.68
CA ASP A 729 -54.73 7.38 20.56
C ASP A 729 -53.40 8.13 20.40
#